data_AF-A0A3Q2L8I3-F1
#
_entry.id   AF-A0A3Q2L8I3-F1
#
_cell.length_a   1.000
_cell.length_b   1.000
_cell.length_c   1.000
_cell.angle_alpha   90.00
_cell.angle_beta   90.00
_cell.angle_gamma   90.00
#
_symmetry.space_group_name_H-M   'P 1'
#
loop_
_entity.id
_entity.type
_entity.pdbx_description
1 polymer ?
#
loop_
_entity_poly.entity_id
_entity_poly.type
_entity_poly.pdbx_seq_one_letter_code
_entity_poly.pdbx_strand_id
1 'polypeptide(L)'
;MGEWMNARCPISQLTTQVPAALITSSSRNCHFKPSLWGRLSQPLEALHFPEFQGIPAQAHLENYGVRLLPRKSQVTLIPARATPFLLVPQSEVHWSLHRSTAAPVCVCVSLQTRLMASQLRFDGRVVLVTGAGGGEHAKAGGWAPASLSGHDPPFRAGDTCPAAAAVPVSGLRTGAVWGVGECAWWERMAVVGAPNLLRRGGMELACLQWGARNTWSHWQVQQPASPKLFCGSFPRLQVLHERRGPSGLWVAGLGLGRAYALAFGERGASVVVNDLGGDMKGVGKSSLAADKVVEEIRSRGGKAVASYDSVEAGEKIVKTALDAFGRIDVVVNNAGILRDRSFGRLSDEDWDIIHRVHLRGSFLVTRAAWDHMKKQKFGRIIMTSSASGIYGNFGQANYSAAKLGLLGLSNTLAIEGKKNNIHCNTIAPQAGSRLTQTVFPEDVVEALKPDYVAPLVLWLCHESCEENGSLFEVGAGWIGKLRWERTLGALVRQRNQPMTPEAVKANWKKICDFGSVSNPQTIQESTGGIIGLVSKMDSNGGVSTNHTSHAASTATSGFVGAIGQKLPSFSSTYTELEAIMYALGVGASIKEPKDMKFIYEGSSDFSCLPTFGVITAQKSMLGELAQIPGLSLDFAKVLHGEQYLELYKPLPRTGKLKCEGVVADILDKGSGVVILLDVYSYSGNELLCYNQFSLFLVGSGGFGGKRTSDKMKVAVAVPNRPPDAILTDTTSLNQAALYRLSGDWNPLHIDPNFSSLAGFDKPILHGLCTFGFSARHVLQQFADHDVSRFKAIKARFAKPVYPGQTLQTEMWKEGNRIHFQTKIQETGDIVISNAYVDLVPTSDMLAKTPSKGGELQSTLVFEEIGRRLKDIGHQVVKTVNAVFEWHITEGGNTAATWTIDLKNGSGEVYQGPARGSADTTLTLSDEHFMEVVQGKLDPQKAFFSGKLKAKGNIMVSQKLQKILKDYAKL
;
A
#
# COMPACT_ATOMS: atom_id res chain seq x y z
N MET A 1 -30.37 -8.62 -57.76
CA MET A 1 -31.55 -8.57 -56.86
C MET A 1 -31.15 -7.69 -55.68
N GLY A 2 -31.58 -6.44 -55.55
CA GLY A 2 -32.65 -5.72 -56.26
C GLY A 2 -33.95 -5.71 -55.42
N GLU A 3 -34.72 -4.62 -55.35
CA GLU A 3 -34.56 -3.32 -56.05
C GLU A 3 -35.52 -2.23 -55.48
N TRP A 4 -35.38 -0.96 -55.93
CA TRP A 4 -36.38 0.16 -55.89
C TRP A 4 -36.63 0.94 -54.57
N MET A 5 -37.03 2.24 -54.59
CA MET A 5 -36.71 3.37 -55.51
C MET A 5 -37.16 4.77 -54.98
N ASN A 6 -36.39 5.81 -55.35
CA ASN A 6 -36.81 7.18 -55.79
C ASN A 6 -37.39 8.31 -54.90
N ALA A 7 -36.81 9.50 -55.16
CA ALA A 7 -37.43 10.84 -55.42
C ALA A 7 -37.68 11.86 -54.27
N ARG A 8 -37.47 13.19 -54.45
CA ARG A 8 -36.78 13.95 -55.54
C ARG A 8 -36.30 15.37 -55.12
N CYS A 9 -35.42 15.92 -55.97
CA CYS A 9 -34.83 17.28 -56.12
C CYS A 9 -35.82 18.48 -56.17
N PRO A 10 -35.40 19.79 -56.11
CA PRO A 10 -34.45 20.51 -57.00
C PRO A 10 -33.23 21.18 -56.29
N ILE A 11 -32.07 21.53 -56.89
CA ILE A 11 -31.63 22.05 -58.23
C ILE A 11 -31.81 23.59 -58.36
N SER A 12 -30.87 24.41 -58.86
CA SER A 12 -29.53 24.19 -59.52
C SER A 12 -28.36 24.62 -58.59
N GLN A 13 -27.11 25.02 -58.91
CA GLN A 13 -26.35 25.65 -60.03
C GLN A 13 -24.84 25.21 -59.93
N LEU A 14 -23.89 25.34 -60.89
CA LEU A 14 -23.85 25.78 -62.31
C LEU A 14 -22.58 25.23 -63.06
N THR A 15 -22.38 25.72 -64.30
CA THR A 15 -21.27 25.70 -65.30
C THR A 15 -19.77 25.61 -64.89
N THR A 16 -18.79 25.09 -65.69
CA THR A 16 -18.76 24.27 -66.95
C THR A 16 -17.33 23.77 -67.34
N GLN A 17 -17.26 22.57 -67.97
CA GLN A 17 -16.38 22.12 -69.10
C GLN A 17 -14.84 21.91 -69.00
N VAL A 18 -14.35 21.15 -70.01
CA VAL A 18 -12.98 20.88 -70.52
C VAL A 18 -12.28 19.58 -70.01
N PRO A 19 -11.63 18.75 -70.88
CA PRO A 19 -11.31 17.33 -70.57
C PRO A 19 -9.80 17.00 -70.45
N ALA A 20 -9.44 15.71 -70.44
CA ALA A 20 -8.12 15.16 -70.10
C ALA A 20 -7.28 14.60 -71.28
N ALA A 21 -5.96 14.50 -71.06
CA ALA A 21 -5.01 13.59 -71.70
C ALA A 21 -3.97 13.14 -70.63
N LEU A 22 -3.67 11.85 -70.39
CA LEU A 22 -2.95 10.85 -71.19
C LEU A 22 -1.44 11.11 -71.37
N ILE A 23 -0.57 10.32 -70.70
CA ILE A 23 0.54 9.50 -71.28
C ILE A 23 1.47 8.84 -70.21
N THR A 24 1.51 7.50 -70.25
CA THR A 24 2.54 6.48 -69.87
C THR A 24 3.62 6.68 -68.76
N SER A 25 3.45 5.91 -67.67
CA SER A 25 4.38 4.87 -67.10
C SER A 25 5.93 4.93 -67.22
N SER A 26 6.60 4.71 -66.06
CA SER A 26 7.89 3.99 -65.84
C SER A 26 9.19 4.60 -66.43
N SER A 27 10.38 4.51 -65.83
CA SER A 27 11.00 3.37 -65.11
C SER A 27 12.31 3.73 -64.35
N ARG A 28 12.74 2.82 -63.46
CA ARG A 28 14.11 2.49 -62.94
C ARG A 28 15.21 3.57 -62.77
N ASN A 29 15.89 3.47 -61.62
CA ASN A 29 17.14 4.12 -61.17
C ASN A 29 18.20 4.42 -62.25
N CYS A 30 18.88 5.56 -62.11
CA CYS A 30 20.29 5.73 -62.48
C CYS A 30 20.97 6.81 -61.58
N HIS A 31 22.31 6.89 -61.61
CA HIS A 31 23.13 7.68 -60.66
C HIS A 31 23.07 9.21 -60.86
N PHE A 32 23.35 9.98 -59.80
CA PHE A 32 23.72 11.40 -59.90
C PHE A 32 24.80 11.85 -58.89
N LYS A 33 25.94 12.32 -59.42
CA LYS A 33 27.01 13.15 -58.82
C LYS A 33 28.08 13.39 -59.91
N PRO A 34 28.98 14.37 -59.79
CA PRO A 34 28.97 15.60 -58.95
C PRO A 34 28.38 16.75 -59.81
N SER A 35 28.80 18.03 -59.85
CA SER A 35 29.75 18.92 -59.13
C SER A 35 29.35 20.39 -59.36
N LEU A 36 29.68 21.32 -58.45
CA LEU A 36 29.92 22.73 -58.78
C LEU A 36 30.73 23.43 -57.66
N TRP A 37 31.30 24.59 -58.00
CA TRP A 37 32.41 25.30 -57.32
C TRP A 37 31.93 26.20 -56.13
N GLY A 38 32.78 26.82 -55.29
CA GLY A 38 34.24 27.04 -55.38
C GLY A 38 34.93 27.45 -54.05
N ARG A 39 36.10 28.10 -54.11
CA ARG A 39 37.02 28.41 -52.98
C ARG A 39 37.07 29.90 -52.58
N LEU A 40 37.77 30.17 -51.47
CA LEU A 40 38.39 31.43 -50.95
C LEU A 40 37.73 31.96 -49.65
N SER A 41 38.45 32.46 -48.62
CA SER A 41 39.84 32.26 -48.14
C SER A 41 40.01 32.85 -46.72
N GLN A 42 41.00 32.39 -45.94
CA GLN A 42 41.43 32.95 -44.64
C GLN A 42 42.52 34.05 -44.86
N PRO A 43 43.28 34.55 -43.84
CA PRO A 43 43.08 34.63 -42.38
C PRO A 43 43.28 36.07 -41.82
N LEU A 44 43.34 36.27 -40.49
CA LEU A 44 44.13 37.33 -39.84
C LEU A 44 44.38 37.02 -38.35
N GLU A 45 45.45 37.58 -37.77
CA GLU A 45 45.94 37.31 -36.41
C GLU A 45 46.01 38.57 -35.52
N ALA A 46 46.11 38.33 -34.21
CA ALA A 46 46.82 39.10 -33.18
C ALA A 46 46.58 40.62 -32.97
N LEU A 47 46.45 41.00 -31.69
CA LEU A 47 46.98 42.26 -31.13
C LEU A 47 47.42 42.02 -29.66
N HIS A 48 48.05 43.00 -29.02
CA HIS A 48 49.10 42.76 -28.01
C HIS A 48 49.09 43.77 -26.83
N PHE A 49 50.05 43.58 -25.89
CA PHE A 49 50.49 44.48 -24.81
C PHE A 49 49.66 44.57 -23.50
N PRO A 50 50.27 44.95 -22.35
CA PRO A 50 51.71 44.94 -21.98
C PRO A 50 52.01 44.20 -20.64
N GLU A 51 53.30 44.17 -20.29
CA GLU A 51 53.84 43.66 -19.02
C GLU A 51 53.59 44.60 -17.82
N PHE A 52 53.72 44.08 -16.59
CA PHE A 52 54.50 44.76 -15.54
C PHE A 52 54.90 43.78 -14.42
N GLN A 53 56.19 43.75 -14.05
CA GLN A 53 56.67 43.15 -12.79
C GLN A 53 56.86 44.25 -11.73
N GLY A 54 56.50 43.98 -10.47
CA GLY A 54 56.65 44.96 -9.39
C GLY A 54 56.39 44.40 -7.99
N ILE A 55 57.48 44.20 -7.23
CA ILE A 55 57.54 43.88 -5.79
C ILE A 55 58.55 44.92 -5.26
N PRO A 56 58.31 45.70 -4.17
CA PRO A 56 58.08 45.10 -2.84
C PRO A 56 57.29 45.91 -1.77
N ALA A 57 57.13 45.23 -0.62
CA ALA A 57 57.30 45.74 0.77
C ALA A 57 56.16 46.44 1.57
N GLN A 58 55.94 45.83 2.75
CA GLN A 58 55.86 46.41 4.11
C GLN A 58 54.53 46.85 4.76
N ALA A 59 54.53 46.62 6.10
CA ALA A 59 53.56 46.99 7.14
C ALA A 59 52.13 46.38 7.06
N HIS A 60 51.59 45.72 8.09
CA HIS A 60 52.20 45.31 9.37
C HIS A 60 51.60 43.97 9.86
N LEU A 61 52.44 43.13 10.46
CA LEU A 61 52.02 41.98 11.26
C LEU A 61 52.07 42.35 12.75
N GLU A 62 51.18 41.73 13.54
CA GLU A 62 51.44 40.94 14.76
C GLU A 62 50.11 40.67 15.51
N ASN A 63 49.94 39.65 16.36
CA ASN A 63 50.97 38.82 17.01
C ASN A 63 50.53 37.35 17.25
N TYR A 64 51.53 36.50 17.56
CA TYR A 64 51.49 35.10 18.01
C TYR A 64 50.85 34.04 17.07
N GLY A 65 51.50 32.91 16.77
CA GLY A 65 52.89 32.52 17.08
C GLY A 65 53.03 31.02 17.37
N VAL A 66 53.33 30.22 16.34
CA VAL A 66 53.69 28.80 16.50
C VAL A 66 55.11 28.59 15.97
N ARG A 67 56.02 28.08 16.82
CA ARG A 67 57.21 27.36 16.33
C ARG A 67 57.69 26.29 17.31
N LEU A 68 58.16 25.19 16.73
CA LEU A 68 58.69 24.00 17.39
C LEU A 68 60.15 24.22 17.83
N LEU A 69 60.66 23.39 18.74
CA LEU A 69 61.99 22.73 18.75
C LEU A 69 61.99 21.62 19.85
N PRO A 70 62.98 20.68 19.94
CA PRO A 70 62.64 19.26 20.13
C PRO A 70 63.50 18.46 21.15
N ARG A 71 63.29 17.13 21.16
CA ARG A 71 64.18 15.99 21.56
C ARG A 71 64.00 15.33 22.96
N LYS A 72 64.09 13.99 22.89
CA LYS A 72 64.70 13.03 23.84
C LYS A 72 64.04 12.75 25.21
N SER A 73 63.18 11.73 25.20
CA SER A 73 63.36 10.44 25.89
C SER A 73 63.91 10.38 27.33
N GLN A 74 63.11 9.85 28.26
CA GLN A 74 63.55 8.78 29.16
C GLN A 74 62.39 7.88 29.64
N VAL A 75 62.70 6.81 30.36
CA VAL A 75 61.81 5.68 30.73
C VAL A 75 61.76 5.55 32.26
N THR A 76 60.62 5.13 32.84
CA THR A 76 60.48 4.14 33.95
C THR A 76 58.98 3.86 34.23
N LEU A 77 58.68 2.70 34.84
CA LEU A 77 57.35 2.10 35.06
C LEU A 77 57.11 1.82 36.57
N ILE A 78 55.96 1.17 36.88
CA ILE A 78 55.66 0.37 38.11
C ILE A 78 55.22 1.19 39.36
N PRO A 79 54.18 0.78 40.13
CA PRO A 79 53.00 -0.04 39.82
C PRO A 79 51.65 0.56 40.30
N ALA A 80 50.55 -0.14 40.05
CA ALA A 80 49.40 -0.17 40.96
C ALA A 80 49.28 -1.57 41.60
N ARG A 81 49.06 -1.63 42.93
CA ARG A 81 48.84 -2.86 43.72
C ARG A 81 47.65 -2.64 44.66
N ALA A 82 46.72 -3.60 44.71
CA ALA A 82 46.34 -4.32 45.93
C ALA A 82 44.96 -5.01 45.79
N THR A 83 44.96 -6.34 45.77
CA THR A 83 43.90 -7.15 46.38
C THR A 83 44.38 -7.57 47.76
N PRO A 84 43.50 -7.81 48.75
CA PRO A 84 43.46 -9.18 49.29
C PRO A 84 42.07 -9.68 49.78
N PHE A 85 41.88 -11.00 49.62
CA PHE A 85 41.27 -12.00 50.53
C PHE A 85 39.95 -11.67 51.30
N LEU A 86 38.86 -12.44 51.23
CA LEU A 86 38.61 -13.90 51.37
C LEU A 86 38.33 -14.34 52.81
N LEU A 87 37.13 -14.89 53.07
CA LEU A 87 36.85 -15.94 54.06
C LEU A 87 35.45 -16.58 53.85
N VAL A 88 35.24 -17.75 54.45
CA VAL A 88 34.04 -18.60 54.34
C VAL A 88 33.37 -18.74 55.74
N PRO A 89 32.17 -19.34 55.86
CA PRO A 89 32.14 -20.73 56.31
C PRO A 89 31.16 -21.65 55.53
N GLN A 90 31.36 -22.96 55.66
CA GLN A 90 30.55 -24.03 55.07
C GLN A 90 29.54 -24.61 56.09
N SER A 91 28.89 -25.72 55.71
CA SER A 91 28.17 -26.71 56.54
C SER A 91 26.81 -26.23 57.08
N GLU A 92 25.80 -27.10 57.24
CA GLU A 92 25.86 -28.56 57.41
C GLU A 92 25.26 -29.42 56.28
N VAL A 93 25.64 -30.69 56.32
CA VAL A 93 25.04 -31.84 55.63
C VAL A 93 24.90 -32.91 56.72
N HIS A 94 23.75 -33.60 56.83
CA HIS A 94 23.78 -35.08 56.95
C HIS A 94 22.44 -35.82 56.93
N TRP A 95 22.51 -36.96 56.24
CA TRP A 95 21.84 -38.25 56.44
C TRP A 95 20.32 -38.42 56.26
N SER A 96 20.03 -39.59 55.69
CA SER A 96 18.73 -40.14 55.33
C SER A 96 18.26 -41.17 56.36
N LEU A 97 16.99 -41.59 56.25
CA LEU A 97 16.65 -42.98 56.53
C LEU A 97 15.56 -43.50 55.57
N HIS A 98 15.69 -44.76 55.17
CA HIS A 98 14.72 -45.44 54.29
C HIS A 98 13.48 -45.91 55.06
N ARG A 99 12.33 -45.94 54.38
CA ARG A 99 11.54 -47.18 54.20
C ARG A 99 10.68 -47.12 52.94
N SER A 100 10.24 -48.29 52.48
CA SER A 100 9.60 -48.54 51.18
C SER A 100 8.12 -48.88 51.33
N THR A 101 7.28 -48.49 50.36
CA THR A 101 6.39 -49.43 49.63
C THR A 101 5.61 -48.78 48.47
N ALA A 102 5.25 -49.61 47.48
CA ALA A 102 4.15 -49.48 46.51
C ALA A 102 4.07 -48.26 45.55
N ALA A 103 4.33 -48.56 44.27
CA ALA A 103 4.24 -47.74 43.06
C ALA A 103 2.94 -46.92 42.80
N PRO A 104 3.06 -45.78 42.08
CA PRO A 104 1.95 -45.15 41.33
C PRO A 104 1.93 -45.56 39.85
N VAL A 105 0.74 -45.66 39.25
CA VAL A 105 0.56 -45.94 37.81
C VAL A 105 0.71 -44.65 37.00
N CYS A 106 1.61 -44.66 36.00
CA CYS A 106 1.82 -43.51 35.12
C CYS A 106 0.82 -43.50 33.95
N VAL A 107 -0.27 -42.73 34.07
CA VAL A 107 -1.20 -42.48 32.96
C VAL A 107 -0.70 -41.27 32.16
N CYS A 108 0.04 -41.53 31.08
CA CYS A 108 0.50 -40.50 30.15
C CYS A 108 -0.66 -39.91 29.31
N VAL A 109 -1.40 -38.97 29.88
CA VAL A 109 -2.27 -38.06 29.11
C VAL A 109 -1.37 -37.08 28.36
N SER A 110 -1.18 -37.28 27.05
CA SER A 110 -0.42 -36.36 26.21
C SER A 110 -1.22 -35.08 25.95
N LEU A 111 -0.78 -33.95 26.53
CA LEU A 111 -1.33 -32.62 26.24
C LEU A 111 -0.90 -32.12 24.84
N GLN A 112 -1.41 -32.76 23.77
CA GLN A 112 -1.51 -32.15 22.45
C GLN A 112 -2.75 -31.24 22.38
N THR A 113 -2.79 -30.23 23.25
CA THR A 113 -3.97 -29.37 23.44
C THR A 113 -4.09 -28.30 22.35
N ARG A 114 -4.47 -28.74 21.15
CA ARG A 114 -5.15 -27.99 20.08
C ARG A 114 -4.72 -26.52 19.87
N LEU A 115 -3.58 -26.29 19.24
CA LEU A 115 -3.43 -25.16 18.31
C LEU A 115 -4.10 -25.49 16.97
N MET A 116 -5.42 -25.69 16.99
CA MET A 116 -6.20 -25.89 15.77
C MET A 116 -6.55 -24.54 15.14
N ALA A 117 -5.66 -24.06 14.27
CA ALA A 117 -6.11 -23.20 13.17
C ALA A 117 -7.19 -23.97 12.39
N SER A 118 -8.36 -23.37 12.20
CA SER A 118 -9.49 -24.02 11.53
C SER A 118 -9.13 -24.32 10.07
N GLN A 119 -8.84 -25.59 9.77
CA GLN A 119 -8.57 -26.04 8.42
C GLN A 119 -9.80 -25.75 7.54
N LEU A 120 -9.61 -25.09 6.39
CA LEU A 120 -10.66 -24.89 5.40
C LEU A 120 -11.27 -26.25 5.02
N ARG A 121 -12.59 -26.37 5.15
CA ARG A 121 -13.39 -27.57 4.90
C ARG A 121 -14.38 -27.31 3.77
N PHE A 122 -14.77 -28.38 3.09
CA PHE A 122 -15.74 -28.37 1.99
C PHE A 122 -16.82 -29.44 2.21
N ASP A 123 -17.05 -29.81 3.47
CA ASP A 123 -18.03 -30.82 3.87
C ASP A 123 -19.43 -30.45 3.34
N GLY A 124 -20.04 -31.35 2.55
CA GLY A 124 -21.35 -31.13 1.94
C GLY A 124 -21.36 -30.21 0.70
N ARG A 125 -20.20 -29.71 0.24
CA ARG A 125 -20.06 -28.95 -1.01
C ARG A 125 -19.75 -29.87 -2.19
N VAL A 126 -20.34 -29.59 -3.34
CA VAL A 126 -20.05 -30.30 -4.60
C VAL A 126 -19.17 -29.45 -5.51
N VAL A 127 -18.01 -29.99 -5.90
CA VAL A 127 -16.98 -29.28 -6.65
C VAL A 127 -16.76 -29.95 -8.01
N LEU A 128 -16.94 -29.21 -9.10
CA LEU A 128 -16.57 -29.63 -10.45
C LEU A 128 -15.20 -29.06 -10.83
N VAL A 129 -14.27 -29.92 -11.26
CA VAL A 129 -12.98 -29.51 -11.83
C VAL A 129 -12.84 -30.10 -13.24
N THR A 130 -12.64 -29.24 -14.24
CA THR A 130 -12.45 -29.64 -15.65
C THR A 130 -10.97 -29.75 -16.02
N GLY A 131 -10.58 -30.72 -16.85
CA GLY A 131 -9.18 -30.97 -17.18
C GLY A 131 -8.38 -31.52 -15.99
N ALA A 132 -9.01 -32.39 -15.20
CA ALA A 132 -8.50 -32.87 -13.92
C ALA A 132 -7.73 -34.20 -13.99
N GLY A 133 -7.63 -34.84 -15.16
CA GLY A 133 -7.17 -36.22 -15.32
C GLY A 133 -5.68 -36.41 -15.60
N GLY A 134 -4.89 -35.32 -15.72
CA GLY A 134 -3.42 -35.38 -15.72
C GLY A 134 -2.79 -36.33 -16.75
N GLY A 135 -3.22 -36.26 -18.01
CA GLY A 135 -2.96 -37.28 -19.04
C GLY A 135 -1.49 -37.68 -19.27
N GLU A 136 -1.11 -38.85 -18.74
CA GLU A 136 0.07 -39.62 -19.13
C GLU A 136 -0.14 -40.31 -20.49
N HIS A 137 0.84 -40.24 -21.39
CA HIS A 137 1.03 -41.32 -22.35
C HIS A 137 1.87 -42.40 -21.68
N ALA A 138 1.40 -43.65 -21.69
CA ALA A 138 2.26 -44.78 -21.39
C ALA A 138 3.43 -44.78 -22.39
N LYS A 139 4.67 -44.66 -21.90
CA LYS A 139 5.84 -45.00 -22.73
C LYS A 139 5.71 -46.48 -23.10
N ALA A 140 5.73 -46.79 -24.38
CA ALA A 140 5.73 -48.16 -24.89
C ALA A 140 7.11 -48.83 -24.67
N GLY A 141 7.53 -48.94 -23.40
CA GLY A 141 8.69 -49.70 -22.99
C GLY A 141 8.35 -51.19 -23.01
N GLY A 142 8.70 -51.87 -24.10
CA GLY A 142 8.40 -53.29 -24.28
C GLY A 142 9.15 -54.16 -23.27
N TRP A 143 8.42 -54.73 -22.31
CA TRP A 143 8.86 -55.86 -21.49
C TRP A 143 7.80 -56.96 -21.60
N ALA A 144 8.08 -57.97 -22.41
CA ALA A 144 7.20 -59.12 -22.61
C ALA A 144 7.53 -60.23 -21.58
N PRO A 145 6.56 -60.73 -20.81
CA PRO A 145 6.74 -61.95 -20.03
C PRO A 145 6.68 -63.17 -20.96
N ALA A 146 7.75 -63.96 -21.01
CA ALA A 146 7.77 -65.18 -21.81
C ALA A 146 6.93 -66.29 -21.16
N SER A 147 6.01 -66.89 -21.93
CA SER A 147 5.40 -68.19 -21.62
C SER A 147 5.03 -68.91 -22.92
N LEU A 148 5.00 -70.24 -22.89
CA LEU A 148 4.95 -71.07 -24.11
C LEU A 148 3.53 -71.55 -24.45
N SER A 149 3.15 -71.39 -25.71
CA SER A 149 2.54 -72.43 -26.57
C SER A 149 2.28 -71.80 -27.95
N GLY A 150 2.34 -72.60 -29.02
CA GLY A 150 2.16 -72.10 -30.38
C GLY A 150 1.12 -72.90 -31.15
N HIS A 151 0.62 -72.32 -32.24
CA HIS A 151 0.12 -73.03 -33.44
C HIS A 151 -0.09 -72.01 -34.59
N ASP A 152 0.57 -72.25 -35.72
CA ASP A 152 0.23 -71.72 -37.06
C ASP A 152 -1.12 -72.33 -37.54
N PRO A 153 -1.80 -71.91 -38.66
CA PRO A 153 -1.25 -71.27 -39.89
C PRO A 153 -2.19 -70.18 -40.54
N PRO A 154 -2.25 -69.94 -41.88
CA PRO A 154 -1.39 -68.96 -42.58
C PRO A 154 -2.15 -68.04 -43.60
N PHE A 155 -1.44 -67.55 -44.65
CA PHE A 155 -1.89 -66.87 -45.90
C PHE A 155 -2.20 -65.35 -45.85
N ARG A 156 -1.91 -64.52 -46.88
CA ARG A 156 -1.06 -64.63 -48.10
C ARG A 156 -0.57 -63.23 -48.57
N ALA A 157 0.31 -63.17 -49.57
CA ALA A 157 1.01 -61.95 -50.03
C ALA A 157 0.38 -61.25 -51.26
N GLY A 158 0.93 -60.06 -51.61
CA GLY A 158 0.69 -59.37 -52.88
C GLY A 158 1.39 -57.99 -53.01
N ASP A 159 2.57 -57.97 -53.65
CA ASP A 159 3.07 -57.04 -54.70
C ASP A 159 2.91 -55.50 -54.60
N THR A 160 3.83 -54.63 -55.07
CA THR A 160 5.18 -54.74 -55.67
C THR A 160 5.95 -53.40 -55.50
N CYS A 161 7.25 -53.34 -55.85
CA CYS A 161 8.07 -52.11 -55.79
C CYS A 161 9.23 -52.12 -56.81
N PRO A 162 9.60 -50.96 -57.38
CA PRO A 162 11.01 -50.59 -57.61
C PRO A 162 11.33 -49.18 -57.05
N ALA A 163 12.42 -48.91 -56.31
CA ALA A 163 13.86 -49.12 -56.55
C ALA A 163 14.49 -48.07 -57.51
N ALA A 164 15.70 -47.49 -57.27
CA ALA A 164 16.61 -47.48 -56.10
C ALA A 164 17.74 -46.42 -56.28
N ALA A 165 18.77 -46.47 -55.39
CA ALA A 165 20.11 -45.81 -55.41
C ALA A 165 20.27 -44.49 -54.61
N ALA A 166 21.40 -44.22 -53.91
CA ALA A 166 22.49 -45.07 -53.39
C ALA A 166 23.28 -44.35 -52.26
N VAL A 167 24.09 -45.08 -51.46
CA VAL A 167 24.84 -44.59 -50.28
C VAL A 167 26.33 -44.96 -50.40
N PRO A 168 27.28 -44.01 -50.47
CA PRO A 168 28.31 -43.74 -49.44
C PRO A 168 27.98 -43.35 -47.98
N VAL A 169 28.62 -44.00 -46.98
CA VAL A 169 29.06 -43.40 -45.70
C VAL A 169 30.37 -44.05 -45.24
N SER A 170 31.39 -43.26 -44.85
CA SER A 170 32.38 -43.53 -43.76
C SER A 170 33.71 -42.76 -43.95
N GLY A 171 34.40 -42.48 -42.84
CA GLY A 171 35.71 -41.81 -42.79
C GLY A 171 35.93 -41.13 -41.44
N LEU A 172 37.00 -41.48 -40.71
CA LEU A 172 37.20 -41.09 -39.30
C LEU A 172 38.71 -40.89 -39.01
N ARG A 173 39.03 -40.05 -38.02
CA ARG A 173 40.38 -39.58 -37.61
C ARG A 173 40.97 -38.51 -38.57
N THR A 174 41.84 -37.58 -38.16
CA THR A 174 42.49 -37.32 -36.85
C THR A 174 42.64 -35.81 -36.64
N GLY A 175 42.79 -35.32 -35.40
CA GLY A 175 42.88 -33.89 -35.10
C GLY A 175 44.31 -33.35 -34.93
N ALA A 176 44.47 -32.05 -35.16
CA ALA A 176 45.58 -31.21 -34.68
C ALA A 176 45.10 -29.76 -34.56
N VAL A 177 45.69 -28.97 -33.65
CA VAL A 177 45.29 -27.56 -33.38
C VAL A 177 46.46 -26.64 -33.63
N TRP A 178 46.22 -25.55 -34.37
CA TRP A 178 47.00 -24.31 -34.34
C TRP A 178 46.07 -23.10 -34.58
N GLY A 179 46.31 -22.00 -33.85
CA GLY A 179 45.79 -20.66 -34.22
C GLY A 179 46.71 -19.99 -35.24
N VAL A 180 46.62 -18.69 -35.54
CA VAL A 180 45.86 -17.57 -34.92
C VAL A 180 45.52 -16.56 -36.03
N GLY A 181 44.43 -15.79 -35.95
CA GLY A 181 44.10 -14.79 -36.97
C GLY A 181 42.92 -13.86 -36.67
N GLU A 182 43.20 -12.76 -35.96
CA GLU A 182 42.54 -11.44 -35.99
C GLU A 182 41.00 -11.28 -36.03
N CYS A 183 40.48 -10.47 -35.09
CA CYS A 183 39.12 -9.91 -35.11
C CYS A 183 39.17 -8.40 -34.81
N ALA A 184 38.93 -7.55 -35.82
CA ALA A 184 38.87 -6.09 -35.69
C ALA A 184 38.22 -5.40 -36.90
N TRP A 185 37.57 -4.22 -36.79
CA TRP A 185 36.86 -3.58 -35.66
C TRP A 185 35.93 -2.47 -36.23
N TRP A 186 34.62 -2.53 -35.97
CA TRP A 186 33.68 -1.37 -35.86
C TRP A 186 33.52 -0.44 -37.11
N GLU A 187 32.74 0.65 -37.14
CA GLU A 187 31.92 1.42 -36.16
C GLU A 187 30.50 1.74 -36.76
N ARG A 188 29.58 2.58 -36.24
CA ARG A 188 29.57 3.58 -35.14
C ARG A 188 28.14 3.92 -34.69
N MET A 189 27.86 4.04 -33.38
CA MET A 189 27.12 5.20 -32.84
C MET A 189 27.25 5.40 -31.31
N ALA A 190 27.87 6.54 -30.98
CA ALA A 190 28.13 7.21 -29.70
C ALA A 190 27.29 6.89 -28.44
N VAL A 191 28.01 6.86 -27.31
CA VAL A 191 27.53 7.18 -25.96
C VAL A 191 28.43 8.27 -25.35
N VAL A 192 27.90 9.46 -25.07
CA VAL A 192 28.53 10.51 -24.23
C VAL A 192 27.42 11.33 -23.56
N GLY A 193 27.54 11.67 -22.27
CA GLY A 193 26.49 12.47 -21.60
C GLY A 193 26.64 12.84 -20.13
N ALA A 194 27.84 12.73 -19.52
CA ALA A 194 28.03 13.07 -18.09
C ALA A 194 29.42 13.66 -17.79
N PRO A 195 29.54 14.92 -17.31
CA PRO A 195 30.79 15.49 -16.81
C PRO A 195 30.87 15.49 -15.27
N ASN A 196 32.05 15.18 -14.74
CA ASN A 196 32.42 15.38 -13.33
C ASN A 196 33.09 16.74 -13.13
N LEU A 197 33.26 17.17 -11.87
CA LEU A 197 34.44 17.83 -11.26
C LEU A 197 34.10 18.10 -9.76
N LEU A 198 35.00 18.04 -8.77
CA LEU A 198 36.47 18.19 -8.75
C LEU A 198 37.22 17.04 -8.02
N ARG A 199 38.55 17.07 -8.08
CA ARG A 199 39.52 16.18 -7.37
C ARG A 199 40.10 16.94 -6.13
N ARG A 200 41.06 16.50 -5.29
CA ARG A 200 42.08 15.41 -5.35
C ARG A 200 42.77 15.22 -3.97
N GLY A 201 43.26 14.01 -3.65
CA GLY A 201 44.42 13.80 -2.76
C GLY A 201 44.15 13.20 -1.37
N GLY A 202 45.08 12.34 -0.91
CA GLY A 202 45.06 11.65 0.39
C GLY A 202 45.38 10.16 0.27
N MET A 203 46.13 9.59 1.23
CA MET A 203 46.55 8.18 1.28
C MET A 203 46.25 7.57 2.66
N GLU A 204 46.26 6.23 2.73
CA GLU A 204 46.40 5.41 3.96
C GLU A 204 45.20 5.42 4.95
N LEU A 205 45.01 4.44 5.86
CA LEU A 205 45.85 3.28 6.24
C LEU A 205 44.99 2.08 6.73
N ALA A 206 45.55 0.86 6.63
CA ALA A 206 45.26 -0.38 7.38
C ALA A 206 43.81 -0.84 7.69
N CYS A 207 43.47 -2.02 7.15
CA CYS A 207 42.84 -3.06 7.97
C CYS A 207 43.94 -3.84 8.71
N LEU A 208 43.73 -4.17 9.99
CA LEU A 208 44.56 -5.14 10.72
C LEU A 208 43.68 -6.13 11.47
N GLN A 209 43.90 -7.42 11.19
CA GLN A 209 43.19 -8.56 11.76
C GLN A 209 44.15 -9.31 12.71
N TRP A 210 43.66 -9.85 13.83
CA TRP A 210 44.47 -10.68 14.73
C TRP A 210 43.97 -12.13 14.75
N GLY A 211 44.92 -13.06 14.85
CA GLY A 211 44.68 -14.51 14.80
C GLY A 211 44.52 -15.15 16.19
N ALA A 212 44.74 -16.47 16.34
CA ALA A 212 45.31 -17.40 15.36
C ALA A 212 44.93 -18.89 15.58
N ARG A 213 44.93 -19.63 14.46
CA ARG A 213 45.48 -20.98 14.20
C ARG A 213 45.56 -22.02 15.34
N ASN A 214 45.23 -23.28 15.01
CA ASN A 214 46.28 -24.29 14.74
C ASN A 214 45.74 -25.58 14.08
N THR A 215 46.65 -26.53 13.82
CA THR A 215 46.60 -27.55 12.75
C THR A 215 46.33 -28.99 13.21
N TRP A 216 46.07 -29.88 12.24
CA TRP A 216 45.92 -31.34 12.40
C TRP A 216 47.26 -32.09 12.43
N SER A 217 47.32 -33.19 13.20
CA SER A 217 48.16 -34.39 12.93
C SER A 217 47.65 -35.60 13.75
N HIS A 218 48.03 -36.82 13.36
CA HIS A 218 47.56 -38.08 13.97
C HIS A 218 48.32 -38.48 15.24
N TRP A 219 47.68 -39.30 16.09
CA TRP A 219 48.24 -40.57 16.60
C TRP A 219 47.10 -41.58 16.89
N GLN A 220 47.45 -42.85 17.04
CA GLN A 220 46.55 -44.02 17.08
C GLN A 220 47.01 -44.97 18.19
N VAL A 221 46.10 -45.63 18.96
CA VAL A 221 46.29 -46.97 19.59
C VAL A 221 45.07 -47.44 20.44
N GLN A 222 44.71 -48.73 20.26
CA GLN A 222 44.04 -49.72 21.14
C GLN A 222 42.77 -49.42 22.00
N GLN A 223 41.73 -50.24 21.72
CA GLN A 223 40.83 -50.90 22.69
C GLN A 223 41.50 -52.23 23.18
N PRO A 224 41.07 -52.96 24.26
CA PRO A 224 39.66 -53.18 24.67
C PRO A 224 39.35 -53.40 26.18
N ALA A 225 38.04 -53.48 26.52
CA ALA A 225 37.42 -54.52 27.36
C ALA A 225 35.93 -54.21 27.66
N SER A 226 35.09 -55.25 27.85
CA SER A 226 33.73 -55.11 28.42
C SER A 226 33.35 -56.39 29.18
N PRO A 227 32.47 -56.30 30.20
CA PRO A 227 31.28 -57.15 30.13
C PRO A 227 29.97 -56.53 30.70
N LYS A 228 29.02 -56.31 29.80
CA LYS A 228 27.62 -56.83 29.81
C LYS A 228 26.64 -56.62 31.01
N LEU A 229 25.52 -55.96 30.65
CA LEU A 229 24.14 -56.01 31.21
C LEU A 229 23.92 -55.39 32.61
N PHE A 230 22.73 -54.84 32.96
CA PHE A 230 21.40 -54.92 32.33
C PHE A 230 20.83 -53.56 31.81
N CYS A 231 19.59 -53.54 31.33
CA CYS A 231 18.97 -52.48 30.50
C CYS A 231 18.33 -51.31 31.29
N GLY A 232 18.24 -50.13 30.65
CA GLY A 232 17.58 -48.93 31.20
C GLY A 232 17.63 -47.69 30.28
N SER A 233 17.26 -47.85 29.00
CA SER A 233 17.53 -46.85 27.96
C SER A 233 16.43 -45.80 27.71
N PHE A 234 16.72 -44.54 28.01
CA PHE A 234 16.07 -43.35 27.42
C PHE A 234 17.14 -42.33 27.02
N PRO A 235 17.35 -42.08 25.70
CA PRO A 235 18.07 -40.87 25.29
C PRO A 235 17.41 -40.12 24.12
N ARG A 236 17.34 -38.79 24.28
CA ARG A 236 17.35 -37.70 23.26
C ARG A 236 16.42 -37.79 22.04
N LEU A 237 15.73 -36.66 21.78
CA LEU A 237 15.16 -36.38 20.47
C LEU A 237 16.26 -36.44 19.39
N GLN A 238 16.15 -37.42 18.52
CA GLN A 238 16.80 -37.43 17.21
C GLN A 238 15.72 -37.09 16.18
N VAL A 239 16.01 -36.20 15.23
CA VAL A 239 15.06 -35.86 14.17
C VAL A 239 14.89 -37.09 13.27
N LEU A 240 13.79 -37.82 13.46
CA LEU A 240 13.52 -39.05 12.73
C LEU A 240 13.15 -38.74 11.28
N HIS A 241 14.10 -39.01 10.40
CA HIS A 241 13.87 -39.12 8.97
C HIS A 241 13.01 -40.37 8.71
N GLU A 242 11.69 -40.21 8.77
CA GLU A 242 10.76 -41.34 8.66
C GLU A 242 10.80 -41.93 7.24
N ARG A 243 11.44 -43.11 7.12
CA ARG A 243 11.54 -43.85 5.86
C ARG A 243 10.19 -44.43 5.46
N ARG A 244 9.40 -43.67 4.69
CA ARG A 244 8.34 -44.25 3.87
C ARG A 244 8.97 -45.17 2.80
N GLY A 245 8.29 -46.28 2.50
CA GLY A 245 8.83 -47.34 1.65
C GLY A 245 9.05 -46.94 0.18
N PRO A 246 9.77 -47.77 -0.60
CA PRO A 246 10.12 -47.52 -2.00
C PRO A 246 8.93 -47.73 -2.95
N SER A 247 7.87 -46.93 -2.78
CA SER A 247 6.69 -46.87 -3.66
C SER A 247 6.14 -45.45 -3.83
N GLY A 248 6.71 -44.45 -3.15
CA GLY A 248 6.33 -43.04 -3.23
C GLY A 248 6.91 -42.31 -4.45
N LEU A 249 6.57 -42.74 -5.68
CA LEU A 249 6.88 -41.97 -6.88
C LEU A 249 5.97 -40.74 -6.96
N TRP A 250 6.47 -39.58 -6.50
CA TRP A 250 5.77 -38.30 -6.64
C TRP A 250 5.83 -37.83 -8.09
N VAL A 251 4.86 -38.24 -8.91
CA VAL A 251 4.80 -37.92 -10.35
C VAL A 251 4.57 -36.42 -10.57
N ALA A 252 5.66 -35.68 -10.79
CA ALA A 252 5.66 -34.22 -10.99
C ALA A 252 5.01 -33.72 -12.30
N GLY A 253 4.37 -34.60 -13.08
CA GLY A 253 3.72 -34.27 -14.36
C GLY A 253 2.19 -34.12 -14.33
N LEU A 254 1.53 -34.52 -13.23
CA LEU A 254 0.07 -34.64 -13.18
C LEU A 254 -0.58 -33.29 -12.79
N GLY A 255 -0.85 -32.45 -13.80
CA GLY A 255 -1.07 -31.01 -13.69
C GLY A 255 -2.28 -30.47 -12.90
N LEU A 256 -2.36 -29.14 -12.87
CA LEU A 256 -3.22 -28.28 -12.03
C LEU A 256 -4.59 -28.84 -11.64
N GLY A 257 -5.41 -29.27 -12.61
CA GLY A 257 -6.76 -29.78 -12.34
C GLY A 257 -6.79 -30.97 -11.37
N ARG A 258 -5.80 -31.87 -11.42
CA ARG A 258 -5.68 -32.98 -10.46
C ARG A 258 -5.32 -32.47 -9.07
N ALA A 259 -4.37 -31.55 -8.97
CA ALA A 259 -3.97 -30.96 -7.69
C ALA A 259 -5.15 -30.27 -6.99
N TYR A 260 -5.99 -29.56 -7.75
CA TYR A 260 -7.24 -29.00 -7.24
C TYR A 260 -8.20 -30.10 -6.76
N ALA A 261 -8.49 -31.10 -7.61
CA ALA A 261 -9.44 -32.17 -7.31
C ALA A 261 -9.05 -32.97 -6.05
N LEU A 262 -7.77 -33.30 -5.89
CA LEU A 262 -7.24 -33.95 -4.68
C LEU A 262 -7.36 -33.05 -3.45
N ALA A 263 -6.96 -31.78 -3.54
CA ALA A 263 -6.97 -30.85 -2.40
C ALA A 263 -8.39 -30.51 -1.93
N PHE A 264 -9.39 -30.50 -2.82
CA PHE A 264 -10.81 -30.40 -2.45
C PHE A 264 -11.30 -31.70 -1.79
N GLY A 265 -10.98 -32.87 -2.37
CA GLY A 265 -11.39 -34.18 -1.85
C GLY A 265 -10.86 -34.48 -0.44
N GLU A 266 -9.59 -34.16 -0.17
CA GLU A 266 -8.95 -34.27 1.15
C GLU A 266 -9.66 -33.41 2.23
N ARG A 267 -10.37 -32.36 1.80
CA ARG A 267 -11.05 -31.40 2.68
C ARG A 267 -12.57 -31.63 2.79
N GLY A 268 -13.07 -32.77 2.31
CA GLY A 268 -14.48 -33.20 2.48
C GLY A 268 -15.42 -32.86 1.33
N ALA A 269 -14.92 -32.27 0.24
CA ALA A 269 -15.73 -32.03 -0.95
C ALA A 269 -16.19 -33.33 -1.61
N SER A 270 -17.36 -33.29 -2.27
CA SER A 270 -17.74 -34.31 -3.24
C SER A 270 -17.37 -33.83 -4.65
N VAL A 271 -16.42 -34.50 -5.28
CA VAL A 271 -15.70 -33.98 -6.45
C VAL A 271 -16.16 -34.64 -7.75
N VAL A 272 -16.55 -33.83 -8.74
CA VAL A 272 -16.69 -34.29 -10.13
C VAL A 272 -15.39 -34.01 -10.86
N VAL A 273 -14.69 -35.09 -11.22
CA VAL A 273 -13.43 -35.09 -11.96
C VAL A 273 -13.76 -35.16 -13.44
N ASN A 274 -13.73 -34.03 -14.14
CA ASN A 274 -13.92 -34.02 -15.58
C ASN A 274 -12.58 -34.02 -16.33
N ASP A 275 -12.42 -34.95 -17.27
CA ASP A 275 -11.37 -34.91 -18.28
C ASP A 275 -11.81 -35.62 -19.55
N LEU A 276 -11.32 -35.17 -20.70
CA LEU A 276 -11.56 -35.81 -22.00
C LEU A 276 -10.56 -36.97 -22.24
N GLY A 277 -9.42 -36.98 -21.56
CA GLY A 277 -8.33 -37.94 -21.79
C GLY A 277 -7.58 -37.74 -23.12
N GLY A 278 -7.54 -36.50 -23.60
CA GLY A 278 -6.87 -36.11 -24.85
C GLY A 278 -5.41 -35.66 -24.68
N ASP A 279 -4.73 -35.49 -25.82
CA ASP A 279 -3.39 -34.92 -25.89
C ASP A 279 -3.40 -33.39 -25.65
N MET A 280 -2.20 -32.79 -25.53
CA MET A 280 -2.07 -31.34 -25.29
C MET A 280 -2.47 -30.46 -26.49
N LYS A 281 -2.77 -31.05 -27.65
CA LYS A 281 -3.14 -30.39 -28.91
C LYS A 281 -4.63 -30.58 -29.23
N GLY A 282 -5.41 -31.20 -28.33
CA GLY A 282 -6.85 -31.44 -28.49
C GLY A 282 -7.19 -32.69 -29.31
N VAL A 283 -6.29 -33.68 -29.38
CA VAL A 283 -6.49 -34.92 -30.15
C VAL A 283 -6.75 -36.10 -29.21
N GLY A 284 -7.73 -36.94 -29.55
CA GLY A 284 -8.05 -38.17 -28.84
C GLY A 284 -9.00 -38.02 -27.64
N LYS A 285 -9.43 -39.15 -27.10
CA LYS A 285 -10.35 -39.28 -25.95
C LYS A 285 -10.03 -40.56 -25.15
N SER A 286 -10.10 -40.52 -23.82
CA SER A 286 -9.92 -41.67 -22.93
C SER A 286 -10.60 -41.45 -21.57
N SER A 287 -11.18 -42.49 -20.96
CA SER A 287 -11.75 -42.39 -19.59
C SER A 287 -10.67 -42.38 -18.51
N LEU A 288 -9.59 -43.13 -18.75
CA LEU A 288 -8.53 -43.49 -17.78
C LEU A 288 -7.92 -42.29 -17.05
N ALA A 289 -7.88 -41.13 -17.69
CA ALA A 289 -7.38 -39.89 -17.10
C ALA A 289 -8.24 -39.45 -15.91
N ALA A 290 -9.57 -39.39 -16.08
CA ALA A 290 -10.48 -39.06 -15.00
C ALA A 290 -10.60 -40.22 -13.98
N ASP A 291 -10.63 -41.47 -14.46
CA ASP A 291 -10.78 -42.66 -13.60
C ASP A 291 -9.66 -42.77 -12.55
N LYS A 292 -8.38 -42.66 -12.97
CA LYS A 292 -7.21 -42.68 -12.06
C LYS A 292 -7.34 -41.67 -10.91
N VAL A 293 -7.81 -40.46 -11.20
CA VAL A 293 -7.90 -39.39 -10.19
C VAL A 293 -9.11 -39.58 -9.28
N VAL A 294 -10.19 -40.19 -9.77
CA VAL A 294 -11.33 -40.62 -8.93
C VAL A 294 -10.92 -41.75 -7.99
N GLU A 295 -10.16 -42.75 -8.47
CA GLU A 295 -9.58 -43.81 -7.64
C GLU A 295 -8.61 -43.24 -6.59
N GLU A 296 -7.77 -42.26 -6.95
CA GLU A 296 -6.87 -41.60 -6.02
C GLU A 296 -7.61 -40.82 -4.93
N ILE A 297 -8.69 -40.09 -5.26
CA ILE A 297 -9.53 -39.42 -4.25
C ILE A 297 -10.20 -40.46 -3.33
N ARG A 298 -10.75 -41.54 -3.89
CA ARG A 298 -11.45 -42.59 -3.13
C ARG A 298 -10.53 -43.36 -2.19
N SER A 299 -9.33 -43.73 -2.65
CA SER A 299 -8.30 -44.40 -1.81
C SER A 299 -7.78 -43.52 -0.67
N ARG A 300 -7.87 -42.19 -0.81
CA ARG A 300 -7.63 -41.20 0.27
C ARG A 300 -8.87 -40.95 1.16
N GLY A 301 -9.96 -41.69 0.97
CA GLY A 301 -11.21 -41.58 1.73
C GLY A 301 -12.17 -40.46 1.28
N GLY A 302 -11.86 -39.76 0.17
CA GLY A 302 -12.69 -38.71 -0.40
C GLY A 302 -13.82 -39.25 -1.29
N LYS A 303 -14.79 -38.38 -1.63
CA LYS A 303 -15.92 -38.71 -2.50
C LYS A 303 -15.68 -38.14 -3.91
N ALA A 304 -15.66 -39.00 -4.94
CA ALA A 304 -15.52 -38.54 -6.31
C ALA A 304 -16.25 -39.41 -7.36
N VAL A 305 -16.56 -38.78 -8.50
CA VAL A 305 -17.13 -39.39 -9.71
C VAL A 305 -16.46 -38.78 -10.96
N ALA A 306 -16.33 -39.55 -12.03
CA ALA A 306 -15.71 -39.11 -13.28
C ALA A 306 -16.74 -38.52 -14.25
N SER A 307 -16.30 -37.65 -15.16
CA SER A 307 -17.10 -37.14 -16.29
C SER A 307 -16.25 -37.02 -17.55
N TYR A 308 -16.62 -37.76 -18.60
CA TYR A 308 -15.78 -37.98 -19.80
C TYR A 308 -16.17 -37.12 -21.02
N ASP A 309 -17.01 -36.11 -20.85
CA ASP A 309 -17.43 -35.22 -21.94
C ASP A 309 -16.45 -34.05 -22.15
N SER A 310 -16.36 -33.54 -23.39
CA SER A 310 -15.69 -32.26 -23.67
C SER A 310 -16.44 -31.14 -22.96
N VAL A 311 -15.72 -30.10 -22.52
CA VAL A 311 -16.31 -28.87 -21.97
C VAL A 311 -17.25 -28.16 -22.95
N GLU A 312 -17.15 -28.45 -24.25
CA GLU A 312 -18.12 -28.06 -25.28
C GLU A 312 -19.52 -28.67 -25.10
N ALA A 313 -19.64 -29.71 -24.27
CA ALA A 313 -20.89 -30.35 -23.86
C ALA A 313 -21.16 -30.14 -22.36
N GLY A 314 -20.77 -28.98 -21.81
CA GLY A 314 -20.78 -28.65 -20.38
C GLY A 314 -22.08 -28.94 -19.61
N GLU A 315 -23.23 -28.93 -20.30
CA GLU A 315 -24.53 -29.36 -19.75
C GLU A 315 -24.47 -30.78 -19.16
N LYS A 316 -23.84 -31.72 -19.87
CA LYS A 316 -23.67 -33.11 -19.40
C LYS A 316 -22.75 -33.20 -18.20
N ILE A 317 -21.69 -32.38 -18.18
CA ILE A 317 -20.70 -32.35 -17.09
C ILE A 317 -21.36 -31.86 -15.80
N VAL A 318 -22.20 -30.83 -15.87
CA VAL A 318 -23.01 -30.36 -14.74
C VAL A 318 -24.09 -31.39 -14.39
N LYS A 319 -24.73 -32.04 -15.37
CA LYS A 319 -25.65 -33.16 -15.11
C LYS A 319 -24.99 -34.28 -14.30
N THR A 320 -23.72 -34.62 -14.55
CA THR A 320 -22.99 -35.60 -13.73
C THR A 320 -22.92 -35.20 -12.24
N ALA A 321 -22.76 -33.90 -11.93
CA ALA A 321 -22.79 -33.39 -10.55
C ALA A 321 -24.18 -33.54 -9.91
N LEU A 322 -25.23 -33.21 -10.67
CA LEU A 322 -26.62 -33.29 -10.23
C LEU A 322 -27.08 -34.75 -10.03
N ASP A 323 -26.73 -35.66 -10.96
CA ASP A 323 -27.07 -37.08 -10.90
C ASP A 323 -26.37 -37.77 -9.71
N ALA A 324 -25.09 -37.47 -9.46
CA ALA A 324 -24.29 -38.15 -8.44
C ALA A 324 -24.44 -37.55 -7.03
N PHE A 325 -24.64 -36.23 -6.93
CA PHE A 325 -24.59 -35.50 -5.65
C PHE A 325 -25.75 -34.50 -5.45
N GLY A 326 -26.72 -34.43 -6.36
CA GLY A 326 -27.94 -33.62 -6.24
C GLY A 326 -27.76 -32.10 -6.41
N ARG A 327 -26.52 -31.59 -6.50
CA ARG A 327 -26.22 -30.15 -6.49
C ARG A 327 -24.86 -29.81 -7.13
N ILE A 328 -24.58 -28.52 -7.26
CA ILE A 328 -23.27 -27.97 -7.65
C ILE A 328 -23.01 -26.68 -6.85
N ASP A 329 -21.86 -26.58 -6.19
CA ASP A 329 -21.45 -25.41 -5.39
C ASP A 329 -20.28 -24.65 -6.00
N VAL A 330 -19.33 -25.36 -6.62
CA VAL A 330 -18.06 -24.82 -7.10
C VAL A 330 -17.75 -25.33 -8.51
N VAL A 331 -17.30 -24.44 -9.40
CA VAL A 331 -16.86 -24.80 -10.76
C VAL A 331 -15.47 -24.21 -11.03
N VAL A 332 -14.49 -25.08 -11.32
CA VAL A 332 -13.13 -24.69 -11.66
C VAL A 332 -12.87 -24.98 -13.15
N ASN A 333 -12.98 -23.94 -13.97
CA ASN A 333 -12.79 -23.98 -15.42
C ASN A 333 -11.29 -23.95 -15.76
N ASN A 334 -10.68 -25.13 -15.70
CA ASN A 334 -9.25 -25.37 -15.86
C ASN A 334 -8.87 -26.11 -17.18
N ALA A 335 -9.83 -26.72 -17.90
CA ALA A 335 -9.54 -27.48 -19.11
C ALA A 335 -8.85 -26.62 -20.19
N GLY A 336 -7.89 -27.21 -20.91
CA GLY A 336 -7.10 -26.46 -21.88
C GLY A 336 -6.10 -27.28 -22.68
N ILE A 337 -5.77 -26.73 -23.85
CA ILE A 337 -4.85 -27.26 -24.87
C ILE A 337 -4.00 -26.12 -25.46
N LEU A 338 -2.96 -26.45 -26.23
CA LEU A 338 -2.08 -25.50 -26.93
C LEU A 338 -2.01 -25.79 -28.44
N ARG A 339 -2.00 -24.72 -29.24
CA ARG A 339 -1.81 -24.72 -30.70
C ARG A 339 -0.93 -23.54 -31.11
N ASP A 340 0.30 -23.55 -30.60
CA ASP A 340 1.22 -22.42 -30.76
C ASP A 340 1.72 -22.29 -32.21
N ARG A 341 1.51 -21.11 -32.79
CA ARG A 341 1.83 -20.73 -34.18
C ARG A 341 2.17 -19.24 -34.23
N SER A 342 3.23 -18.88 -34.98
CA SER A 342 3.39 -17.47 -35.38
C SER A 342 2.17 -17.01 -36.17
N PHE A 343 1.75 -15.75 -36.01
CA PHE A 343 0.43 -15.27 -36.44
C PHE A 343 0.11 -15.58 -37.93
N GLY A 344 1.05 -15.32 -38.85
CA GLY A 344 0.90 -15.65 -40.28
C GLY A 344 1.02 -17.14 -40.65
N ARG A 345 1.06 -18.05 -39.66
CA ARG A 345 1.02 -19.52 -39.80
C ARG A 345 -0.07 -20.17 -38.93
N LEU A 346 -0.95 -19.36 -38.35
CA LEU A 346 -2.06 -19.81 -37.54
C LEU A 346 -3.22 -20.23 -38.46
N SER A 347 -3.66 -21.48 -38.37
CA SER A 347 -4.80 -21.97 -39.15
C SER A 347 -6.12 -21.69 -38.44
N ASP A 348 -7.22 -21.65 -39.20
CA ASP A 348 -8.57 -21.42 -38.66
C ASP A 348 -8.93 -22.46 -37.58
N GLU A 349 -8.56 -23.73 -37.77
CA GLU A 349 -8.77 -24.79 -36.76
C GLU A 349 -7.82 -24.66 -35.55
N ASP A 350 -6.58 -24.17 -35.72
CA ASP A 350 -5.69 -23.83 -34.59
C ASP A 350 -6.25 -22.65 -33.77
N TRP A 351 -6.99 -21.73 -34.39
CA TRP A 351 -7.70 -20.64 -33.73
C TRP A 351 -8.98 -21.13 -33.04
N ASP A 352 -9.83 -21.83 -33.78
CA ASP A 352 -11.15 -22.26 -33.32
C ASP A 352 -11.05 -23.29 -32.21
N ILE A 353 -10.21 -24.33 -32.30
CA ILE A 353 -10.15 -25.38 -31.26
C ILE A 353 -9.77 -24.79 -29.89
N ILE A 354 -8.93 -23.75 -29.89
CA ILE A 354 -8.52 -23.01 -28.70
C ILE A 354 -9.71 -22.21 -28.13
N HIS A 355 -10.47 -21.51 -28.96
CA HIS A 355 -11.66 -20.78 -28.51
C HIS A 355 -12.82 -21.70 -28.10
N ARG A 356 -13.02 -22.82 -28.79
CA ARG A 356 -14.02 -23.85 -28.50
C ARG A 356 -13.77 -24.51 -27.14
N VAL A 357 -12.53 -24.92 -26.85
CA VAL A 357 -12.16 -25.55 -25.57
C VAL A 357 -12.08 -24.53 -24.43
N HIS A 358 -11.26 -23.48 -24.54
CA HIS A 358 -11.00 -22.58 -23.41
C HIS A 358 -12.19 -21.67 -23.12
N LEU A 359 -12.55 -20.79 -24.06
CA LEU A 359 -13.52 -19.73 -23.80
C LEU A 359 -14.97 -20.23 -23.85
N ARG A 360 -15.36 -20.88 -24.96
CA ARG A 360 -16.71 -21.42 -25.15
C ARG A 360 -17.01 -22.58 -24.20
N GLY A 361 -16.04 -23.46 -23.93
CA GLY A 361 -16.18 -24.54 -22.96
C GLY A 361 -16.46 -24.02 -21.54
N SER A 362 -15.65 -23.09 -21.06
CA SER A 362 -15.86 -22.46 -19.73
C SER A 362 -17.20 -21.73 -19.63
N PHE A 363 -17.63 -21.04 -20.70
CA PHE A 363 -18.96 -20.45 -20.79
C PHE A 363 -20.07 -21.51 -20.67
N LEU A 364 -19.99 -22.62 -21.41
CA LEU A 364 -21.03 -23.65 -21.42
C LEU A 364 -21.15 -24.39 -20.09
N VAL A 365 -20.03 -24.78 -19.47
CA VAL A 365 -20.00 -25.42 -18.14
C VAL A 365 -20.55 -24.46 -17.08
N THR A 366 -20.10 -23.21 -17.07
CA THR A 366 -20.54 -22.22 -16.07
C THR A 366 -22.01 -21.87 -16.23
N ARG A 367 -22.50 -21.71 -17.48
CA ARG A 367 -23.90 -21.43 -17.79
C ARG A 367 -24.82 -22.55 -17.29
N ALA A 368 -24.45 -23.82 -17.49
CA ALA A 368 -25.23 -24.96 -17.00
C ALA A 368 -25.32 -24.98 -15.45
N ALA A 369 -24.25 -24.61 -14.75
CA ALA A 369 -24.27 -24.52 -13.28
C ALA A 369 -25.00 -23.27 -12.73
N TRP A 370 -25.14 -22.21 -13.53
CA TRP A 370 -25.52 -20.86 -13.10
C TRP A 370 -26.86 -20.80 -12.35
N ASP A 371 -27.93 -21.33 -12.93
CA ASP A 371 -29.25 -21.28 -12.29
C ASP A 371 -29.39 -22.21 -11.08
N HIS A 372 -28.55 -23.26 -10.99
CA HIS A 372 -28.46 -24.08 -9.79
C HIS A 372 -27.79 -23.29 -8.64
N MET A 373 -26.70 -22.58 -8.91
CA MET A 373 -26.05 -21.69 -7.93
C MET A 373 -26.99 -20.55 -7.50
N LYS A 374 -27.71 -19.92 -8.45
CA LYS A 374 -28.67 -18.83 -8.16
C LYS A 374 -29.81 -19.28 -7.24
N LYS A 375 -30.38 -20.47 -7.48
CA LYS A 375 -31.42 -21.09 -6.63
C LYS A 375 -30.90 -21.39 -5.22
N GLN A 376 -29.66 -21.88 -5.11
CA GLN A 376 -29.01 -22.20 -3.83
C GLN A 376 -28.54 -20.97 -3.04
N LYS A 377 -28.47 -19.78 -3.67
CA LYS A 377 -27.82 -18.57 -3.13
C LYS A 377 -26.37 -18.83 -2.67
N PHE A 378 -25.67 -19.66 -3.44
CA PHE A 378 -24.26 -19.95 -3.24
C PHE A 378 -23.62 -20.38 -4.57
N GLY A 379 -22.45 -19.83 -4.88
CA GLY A 379 -21.60 -20.34 -5.94
C GLY A 379 -20.17 -19.79 -5.85
N ARG A 380 -19.20 -20.58 -6.30
CA ARG A 380 -17.82 -20.12 -6.48
C ARG A 380 -17.29 -20.62 -7.81
N ILE A 381 -16.78 -19.70 -8.64
CA ILE A 381 -16.35 -19.98 -10.01
C ILE A 381 -14.92 -19.49 -10.18
N ILE A 382 -14.07 -20.35 -10.75
CA ILE A 382 -12.70 -20.01 -11.13
C ILE A 382 -12.56 -20.09 -12.65
N MET A 383 -11.97 -19.04 -13.24
CA MET A 383 -11.56 -18.98 -14.63
C MET A 383 -10.02 -19.03 -14.72
N THR A 384 -9.47 -20.03 -15.40
CA THR A 384 -8.02 -20.13 -15.60
C THR A 384 -7.58 -19.36 -16.86
N SER A 385 -7.13 -18.12 -16.65
CA SER A 385 -6.43 -17.26 -17.61
C SER A 385 -4.93 -17.65 -17.70
N SER A 386 -4.05 -16.76 -18.17
CA SER A 386 -2.59 -16.93 -18.17
C SER A 386 -1.86 -15.59 -18.26
N ALA A 387 -0.60 -15.55 -17.84
CA ALA A 387 0.29 -14.41 -18.09
C ALA A 387 0.39 -14.07 -19.59
N SER A 388 0.39 -15.07 -20.47
CA SER A 388 0.36 -14.86 -21.93
C SER A 388 -0.95 -14.25 -22.45
N GLY A 389 -2.06 -14.35 -21.70
CA GLY A 389 -3.28 -13.58 -21.97
C GLY A 389 -3.19 -12.13 -21.49
N ILE A 390 -2.58 -11.90 -20.33
CA ILE A 390 -2.45 -10.57 -19.70
C ILE A 390 -1.44 -9.68 -20.45
N TYR A 391 -0.25 -10.22 -20.73
CA TYR A 391 0.89 -9.48 -21.29
C TYR A 391 1.15 -9.77 -22.78
N GLY A 392 0.47 -10.77 -23.35
CA GLY A 392 0.82 -11.36 -24.65
C GLY A 392 1.98 -12.36 -24.55
N ASN A 393 2.14 -13.19 -25.58
CA ASN A 393 3.33 -14.02 -25.79
C ASN A 393 3.52 -14.32 -27.28
N PHE A 394 4.77 -14.49 -27.72
CA PHE A 394 5.08 -14.79 -29.12
C PHE A 394 4.52 -16.17 -29.51
N GLY A 395 3.87 -16.25 -30.67
CA GLY A 395 3.33 -17.50 -31.18
C GLY A 395 2.05 -18.02 -30.50
N GLN A 396 1.41 -17.22 -29.64
CA GLN A 396 0.25 -17.67 -28.84
C GLN A 396 -1.01 -16.79 -29.05
N ALA A 397 -1.20 -16.19 -30.23
CA ALA A 397 -2.26 -15.18 -30.45
C ALA A 397 -3.70 -15.72 -30.28
N ASN A 398 -3.94 -16.97 -30.65
CA ASN A 398 -5.17 -17.72 -30.36
C ASN A 398 -5.38 -17.92 -28.84
N TYR A 399 -4.33 -18.36 -28.15
CA TYR A 399 -4.37 -18.69 -26.73
C TYR A 399 -4.51 -17.44 -25.86
N SER A 400 -3.77 -16.37 -26.15
CA SER A 400 -3.85 -15.11 -25.41
C SER A 400 -5.24 -14.47 -25.54
N ALA A 401 -5.81 -14.45 -26.75
CA ALA A 401 -7.18 -13.99 -26.99
C ALA A 401 -8.20 -14.77 -26.17
N ALA A 402 -8.15 -16.11 -26.20
CA ALA A 402 -9.05 -16.95 -25.41
C ALA A 402 -8.86 -16.78 -23.89
N LYS A 403 -7.62 -16.67 -23.41
CA LYS A 403 -7.30 -16.53 -21.97
C LYS A 403 -7.62 -15.14 -21.41
N LEU A 404 -7.53 -14.08 -22.19
CA LEU A 404 -8.01 -12.76 -21.77
C LEU A 404 -9.54 -12.61 -21.95
N GLY A 405 -10.13 -13.30 -22.93
CA GLY A 405 -11.59 -13.44 -23.06
C GLY A 405 -12.24 -14.06 -21.83
N LEU A 406 -11.57 -15.03 -21.19
CA LEU A 406 -12.02 -15.61 -19.91
C LEU A 406 -12.08 -14.59 -18.76
N LEU A 407 -11.16 -13.61 -18.72
CA LEU A 407 -11.24 -12.50 -17.77
C LEU A 407 -12.45 -11.61 -18.06
N GLY A 408 -12.72 -11.29 -19.33
CA GLY A 408 -13.90 -10.52 -19.73
C GLY A 408 -15.23 -11.19 -19.34
N LEU A 409 -15.31 -12.52 -19.51
CA LEU A 409 -16.43 -13.34 -19.03
C LEU A 409 -16.54 -13.29 -17.50
N SER A 410 -15.42 -13.51 -16.79
CA SER A 410 -15.33 -13.50 -15.32
C SER A 410 -15.82 -12.18 -14.71
N ASN A 411 -15.41 -11.04 -15.29
CA ASN A 411 -15.82 -9.69 -14.86
C ASN A 411 -17.34 -9.51 -14.90
N THR A 412 -18.02 -10.07 -15.91
CA THR A 412 -19.47 -9.95 -16.07
C THR A 412 -20.22 -10.85 -15.09
N LEU A 413 -19.78 -12.12 -14.97
CA LEU A 413 -20.34 -13.08 -14.03
C LEU A 413 -20.20 -12.62 -12.56
N ALA A 414 -19.08 -11.98 -12.21
CA ALA A 414 -18.86 -11.40 -10.89
C ALA A 414 -19.90 -10.32 -10.52
N ILE A 415 -20.39 -9.56 -11.50
CA ILE A 415 -21.42 -8.53 -11.32
C ILE A 415 -22.81 -9.17 -11.19
N GLU A 416 -23.18 -10.05 -12.13
CA GLU A 416 -24.49 -10.71 -12.13
C GLU A 416 -24.68 -11.62 -10.88
N GLY A 417 -23.63 -12.34 -10.51
CA GLY A 417 -23.65 -13.32 -9.42
C GLY A 417 -23.69 -12.71 -8.01
N LYS A 418 -23.25 -11.46 -7.85
CA LYS A 418 -23.04 -10.81 -6.53
C LYS A 418 -24.28 -10.82 -5.64
N LYS A 419 -25.47 -10.58 -6.20
CA LYS A 419 -26.73 -10.58 -5.44
C LYS A 419 -27.17 -11.96 -4.94
N ASN A 420 -26.59 -13.03 -5.48
CA ASN A 420 -26.90 -14.42 -5.16
C ASN A 420 -25.74 -15.12 -4.42
N ASN A 421 -24.74 -14.40 -3.91
CA ASN A 421 -23.52 -14.98 -3.30
C ASN A 421 -22.83 -15.98 -4.25
N ILE A 422 -22.78 -15.62 -5.53
CA ILE A 422 -21.99 -16.32 -6.55
C ILE A 422 -20.79 -15.43 -6.87
N HIS A 423 -19.59 -15.91 -6.52
CA HIS A 423 -18.35 -15.19 -6.79
C HIS A 423 -17.62 -15.82 -7.97
N CYS A 424 -17.11 -14.99 -8.89
CA CYS A 424 -16.31 -15.42 -10.02
C CYS A 424 -14.95 -14.74 -9.94
N ASN A 425 -13.87 -15.52 -9.90
CA ASN A 425 -12.50 -15.02 -9.83
C ASN A 425 -11.63 -15.65 -10.91
N THR A 426 -10.54 -14.97 -11.25
CA THR A 426 -9.65 -15.35 -12.35
C THR A 426 -8.25 -15.62 -11.82
N ILE A 427 -7.64 -16.73 -12.22
CA ILE A 427 -6.23 -17.03 -11.94
C ILE A 427 -5.41 -17.05 -13.23
N ALA A 428 -4.16 -16.63 -13.15
CA ALA A 428 -3.14 -16.77 -14.18
C ALA A 428 -1.96 -17.56 -13.56
N PRO A 429 -2.00 -18.90 -13.62
CA PRO A 429 -1.06 -19.75 -12.89
C PRO A 429 0.26 -19.96 -13.65
N GLN A 430 1.34 -20.06 -12.89
CA GLN A 430 2.67 -20.48 -13.33
C GLN A 430 3.02 -21.81 -12.66
N ALA A 431 2.97 -22.91 -13.43
CA ALA A 431 3.21 -24.26 -12.94
C ALA A 431 3.89 -25.15 -13.99
N GLY A 432 4.74 -26.06 -13.52
CA GLY A 432 5.28 -27.19 -14.27
C GLY A 432 4.17 -28.17 -14.64
N SER A 433 4.09 -28.51 -15.92
CA SER A 433 3.11 -29.44 -16.48
C SER A 433 3.51 -29.83 -17.91
N ARG A 434 2.81 -30.82 -18.49
CA ARG A 434 2.90 -31.14 -19.93
C ARG A 434 2.72 -29.93 -20.86
N LEU A 435 2.03 -28.86 -20.43
CA LEU A 435 1.83 -27.64 -21.23
C LEU A 435 3.01 -26.66 -21.15
N THR A 436 3.89 -26.78 -20.17
CA THR A 436 5.01 -25.84 -19.92
C THR A 436 6.40 -26.46 -20.11
N GLN A 437 6.49 -27.79 -20.24
CA GLN A 437 7.70 -28.54 -20.61
C GLN A 437 8.35 -28.10 -21.94
N THR A 438 7.61 -27.47 -22.85
CA THR A 438 8.14 -26.93 -24.11
C THR A 438 8.70 -25.50 -23.99
N VAL A 439 8.66 -24.91 -22.78
CA VAL A 439 9.02 -23.50 -22.52
C VAL A 439 10.04 -23.37 -21.39
N PHE A 440 9.94 -24.20 -20.34
CA PHE A 440 10.84 -24.16 -19.19
C PHE A 440 11.84 -25.33 -19.16
N PRO A 441 13.07 -25.10 -18.63
CA PRO A 441 13.99 -26.17 -18.23
C PRO A 441 13.37 -27.18 -17.27
N GLU A 442 13.88 -28.42 -17.27
CA GLU A 442 13.30 -29.56 -16.53
C GLU A 442 13.32 -29.34 -15.00
N ASP A 443 14.38 -28.75 -14.47
CA ASP A 443 14.51 -28.35 -13.06
C ASP A 443 13.49 -27.27 -12.66
N VAL A 444 13.21 -26.32 -13.56
CA VAL A 444 12.18 -25.29 -13.36
C VAL A 444 10.77 -25.90 -13.41
N VAL A 445 10.54 -26.91 -14.27
CA VAL A 445 9.28 -27.66 -14.29
C VAL A 445 9.07 -28.44 -12.99
N GLU A 446 10.09 -29.11 -12.46
CA GLU A 446 10.00 -29.81 -11.16
C GLU A 446 9.83 -28.87 -9.96
N ALA A 447 10.41 -27.67 -10.03
CA ALA A 447 10.30 -26.66 -8.98
C ALA A 447 8.91 -26.00 -8.92
N LEU A 448 8.29 -25.72 -10.07
CA LEU A 448 7.01 -25.00 -10.18
C LEU A 448 5.78 -25.91 -9.92
N LYS A 449 5.72 -26.58 -8.78
CA LYS A 449 4.71 -27.62 -8.51
C LYS A 449 3.26 -27.10 -8.56
N PRO A 450 2.33 -27.81 -9.24
CA PRO A 450 0.89 -27.51 -9.24
C PRO A 450 0.27 -27.31 -7.84
N ASP A 451 0.80 -28.03 -6.84
CA ASP A 451 0.41 -27.96 -5.43
C ASP A 451 0.60 -26.57 -4.80
N TYR A 452 1.43 -25.70 -5.40
CA TYR A 452 1.60 -24.31 -4.95
C TYR A 452 0.51 -23.37 -5.47
N VAL A 453 -0.29 -23.79 -6.45
CA VAL A 453 -1.44 -23.03 -6.98
C VAL A 453 -2.75 -23.44 -6.29
N ALA A 454 -2.89 -24.73 -5.93
CA ALA A 454 -4.11 -25.27 -5.35
C ALA A 454 -4.62 -24.54 -4.08
N PRO A 455 -3.77 -24.07 -3.13
CA PRO A 455 -4.24 -23.34 -1.95
C PRO A 455 -5.01 -22.04 -2.28
N LEU A 456 -4.63 -21.31 -3.33
CA LEU A 456 -5.35 -20.11 -3.76
C LEU A 456 -6.72 -20.47 -4.36
N VAL A 457 -6.78 -21.50 -5.19
CA VAL A 457 -8.05 -22.00 -5.77
C VAL A 457 -9.00 -22.46 -4.67
N LEU A 458 -8.49 -23.18 -3.67
CA LEU A 458 -9.28 -23.56 -2.49
C LEU A 458 -9.76 -22.34 -1.71
N TRP A 459 -8.90 -21.36 -1.42
CA TRP A 459 -9.29 -20.13 -0.71
C TRP A 459 -10.39 -19.37 -1.44
N LEU A 460 -10.21 -19.08 -2.73
CA LEU A 460 -11.19 -18.37 -3.56
C LEU A 460 -12.51 -19.15 -3.75
N CYS A 461 -12.50 -20.46 -3.52
CA CYS A 461 -13.68 -21.32 -3.54
C CYS A 461 -14.30 -21.57 -2.16
N HIS A 462 -13.72 -21.07 -1.06
CA HIS A 462 -14.28 -21.28 0.27
C HIS A 462 -15.52 -20.40 0.51
N GLU A 463 -16.42 -20.86 1.37
CA GLU A 463 -17.66 -20.14 1.66
C GLU A 463 -17.39 -18.79 2.35
N SER A 464 -16.40 -18.73 3.24
CA SER A 464 -15.96 -17.51 3.92
C SER A 464 -15.12 -16.55 3.07
N CYS A 465 -14.97 -16.81 1.76
CA CYS A 465 -14.22 -15.93 0.86
C CYS A 465 -15.15 -14.90 0.19
N GLU A 466 -14.96 -13.62 0.52
CA GLU A 466 -15.73 -12.50 -0.02
C GLU A 466 -15.13 -11.92 -1.32
N GLU A 467 -13.96 -12.42 -1.74
CA GLU A 467 -13.27 -11.99 -2.95
C GLU A 467 -14.07 -12.35 -4.21
N ASN A 468 -14.30 -11.38 -5.10
CA ASN A 468 -15.14 -11.54 -6.29
C ASN A 468 -14.74 -10.53 -7.38
N GLY A 469 -14.68 -10.97 -8.65
CA GLY A 469 -14.28 -10.15 -9.79
C GLY A 469 -12.77 -9.89 -9.91
N SER A 470 -11.96 -10.63 -9.16
CA SER A 470 -10.52 -10.37 -9.03
C SER A 470 -9.66 -11.25 -9.93
N LEU A 471 -8.48 -10.72 -10.31
CA LEU A 471 -7.44 -11.42 -11.06
C LEU A 471 -6.21 -11.63 -10.18
N PHE A 472 -5.68 -12.86 -10.17
CA PHE A 472 -4.48 -13.22 -9.44
C PHE A 472 -3.45 -13.94 -10.33
N GLU A 473 -2.19 -13.53 -10.26
CA GLU A 473 -1.06 -14.37 -10.70
C GLU A 473 -0.54 -15.20 -9.53
N VAL A 474 -0.13 -16.44 -9.78
CA VAL A 474 0.19 -17.42 -8.73
C VAL A 474 1.17 -18.50 -9.22
N GLY A 475 2.20 -18.78 -8.43
CA GLY A 475 3.20 -19.80 -8.73
C GLY A 475 4.36 -19.78 -7.73
N ALA A 476 5.11 -20.87 -7.61
CA ALA A 476 6.26 -21.01 -6.69
C ALA A 476 5.97 -20.71 -5.19
N GLY A 477 4.70 -20.67 -4.78
CA GLY A 477 4.27 -20.26 -3.43
C GLY A 477 4.00 -18.76 -3.27
N TRP A 478 4.22 -17.95 -4.32
CA TRP A 478 3.84 -16.54 -4.39
C TRP A 478 2.45 -16.36 -5.01
N ILE A 479 1.75 -15.31 -4.55
CA ILE A 479 0.43 -14.87 -5.05
C ILE A 479 0.46 -13.35 -5.17
N GLY A 480 0.07 -12.81 -6.33
CA GLY A 480 -0.10 -11.37 -6.56
C GLY A 480 -1.50 -11.06 -7.12
N LYS A 481 -2.07 -9.92 -6.75
CA LYS A 481 -3.39 -9.45 -7.22
C LYS A 481 -3.22 -8.33 -8.24
N LEU A 482 -3.87 -8.48 -9.40
CA LEU A 482 -3.83 -7.52 -10.51
C LEU A 482 -5.13 -6.71 -10.58
N ARG A 483 -5.03 -5.48 -11.09
CA ARG A 483 -6.17 -4.58 -11.34
C ARG A 483 -5.82 -3.59 -12.46
N TRP A 484 -6.83 -2.98 -13.06
CA TRP A 484 -6.62 -1.88 -14.00
C TRP A 484 -6.23 -0.58 -13.29
N GLU A 485 -5.41 0.19 -13.98
CA GLU A 485 -5.13 1.60 -13.72
C GLU A 485 -5.39 2.41 -15.00
N ARG A 486 -5.72 3.69 -14.83
CA ARG A 486 -6.05 4.60 -15.92
C ARG A 486 -5.56 6.00 -15.56
N THR A 487 -4.80 6.61 -16.47
CA THR A 487 -4.34 7.99 -16.38
C THR A 487 -5.50 8.97 -16.20
N LEU A 488 -5.23 10.18 -15.71
CA LEU A 488 -6.24 11.26 -15.74
C LEU A 488 -6.54 11.73 -17.18
N GLY A 489 -5.66 11.44 -18.14
CA GLY A 489 -5.83 11.74 -19.55
C GLY A 489 -5.75 13.23 -19.90
N ALA A 490 -6.24 13.58 -21.08
CA ALA A 490 -6.32 14.96 -21.57
C ALA A 490 -7.61 15.20 -22.35
N LEU A 491 -8.27 16.35 -22.09
CA LEU A 491 -9.38 16.83 -22.90
C LEU A 491 -8.82 17.57 -24.12
N VAL A 492 -8.68 16.85 -25.25
CA VAL A 492 -7.98 17.34 -26.45
C VAL A 492 -8.88 17.99 -27.50
N ARG A 493 -10.21 17.86 -27.37
CA ARG A 493 -11.19 18.59 -28.20
C ARG A 493 -11.54 19.91 -27.52
N GLN A 494 -11.62 20.98 -28.30
CA GLN A 494 -12.11 22.29 -27.84
C GLN A 494 -13.58 22.48 -28.23
N ARG A 495 -14.27 23.40 -27.57
CA ARG A 495 -15.65 23.78 -27.92
C ARG A 495 -15.68 24.38 -29.32
N ASN A 496 -16.71 24.04 -30.11
CA ASN A 496 -16.95 24.52 -31.48
C ASN A 496 -15.81 24.25 -32.48
N GLN A 497 -14.83 23.40 -32.14
CA GLN A 497 -13.75 22.98 -33.03
C GLN A 497 -13.81 21.46 -33.27
N PRO A 498 -13.44 20.97 -34.47
CA PRO A 498 -13.23 19.55 -34.70
C PRO A 498 -12.04 19.05 -33.87
N MET A 499 -12.10 17.81 -33.41
CA MET A 499 -10.96 17.14 -32.79
C MET A 499 -10.01 16.65 -33.87
N THR A 500 -8.71 17.00 -33.79
CA THR A 500 -7.71 16.63 -34.81
C THR A 500 -6.63 15.69 -34.28
N PRO A 501 -5.96 14.90 -35.15
CA PRO A 501 -4.80 14.07 -34.76
C PRO A 501 -3.64 14.88 -34.18
N GLU A 502 -3.46 16.12 -34.60
CA GLU A 502 -2.39 17.02 -34.14
C GLU A 502 -2.63 17.41 -32.67
N ALA A 503 -3.88 17.66 -32.28
CA ALA A 503 -4.24 17.93 -30.89
C ALA A 503 -3.99 16.71 -29.97
N VAL A 504 -4.23 15.48 -30.48
CA VAL A 504 -3.87 14.23 -29.79
C VAL A 504 -2.35 14.12 -29.65
N LYS A 505 -1.59 14.31 -30.74
CA LYS A 505 -0.13 14.25 -30.77
C LYS A 505 0.50 15.26 -29.80
N ALA A 506 0.02 16.50 -29.79
CA ALA A 506 0.50 17.56 -28.90
C ALA A 506 0.29 17.22 -27.41
N ASN A 507 -0.80 16.52 -27.08
CA ASN A 507 -1.12 16.12 -25.71
C ASN A 507 -0.65 14.70 -25.34
N TRP A 508 0.03 13.97 -26.23
CA TRP A 508 0.30 12.53 -26.06
C TRP A 508 1.02 12.20 -24.75
N LYS A 509 1.99 13.02 -24.34
CA LYS A 509 2.69 12.87 -23.04
C LYS A 509 1.72 12.89 -21.85
N LYS A 510 0.69 13.74 -21.88
CA LYS A 510 -0.32 13.88 -20.82
C LYS A 510 -1.41 12.79 -20.89
N ILE A 511 -1.75 12.32 -22.09
CA ILE A 511 -2.65 11.17 -22.27
C ILE A 511 -2.05 9.92 -21.61
N CYS A 512 -0.75 9.71 -21.78
CA CYS A 512 -0.01 8.55 -21.29
C CYS A 512 0.73 8.78 -19.95
N ASP A 513 0.33 9.80 -19.17
CA ASP A 513 0.97 10.12 -17.88
C ASP A 513 0.37 9.31 -16.72
N PHE A 514 1.17 8.43 -16.12
CA PHE A 514 0.81 7.64 -14.93
C PHE A 514 1.34 8.24 -13.61
N GLY A 515 1.91 9.46 -13.63
CA GLY A 515 2.26 10.22 -12.42
C GLY A 515 1.04 10.65 -11.58
N SER A 516 -0.17 10.53 -12.12
CA SER A 516 -1.44 10.60 -11.38
C SER A 516 -2.49 9.73 -12.05
N VAL A 517 -3.05 8.78 -11.29
CA VAL A 517 -3.88 7.68 -11.81
C VAL A 517 -5.20 7.52 -11.06
N SER A 518 -6.14 6.88 -11.74
CA SER A 518 -7.37 6.32 -11.20
C SER A 518 -7.33 4.79 -11.30
N ASN A 519 -8.01 4.08 -10.39
CA ASN A 519 -8.22 2.63 -10.48
C ASN A 519 -9.70 2.36 -10.71
N PRO A 520 -10.23 2.56 -11.93
CA PRO A 520 -11.66 2.46 -12.19
C PRO A 520 -12.18 1.05 -11.87
N GLN A 521 -13.24 0.97 -11.06
CA GLN A 521 -13.83 -0.28 -10.60
C GLN A 521 -15.08 -0.69 -11.40
N THR A 522 -15.72 0.25 -12.11
CA THR A 522 -17.00 0.00 -12.80
C THR A 522 -17.09 0.70 -14.16
N ILE A 523 -17.95 0.17 -15.04
CA ILE A 523 -18.31 0.84 -16.30
C ILE A 523 -19.04 2.17 -16.03
N GLN A 524 -19.87 2.24 -14.99
CA GLN A 524 -20.61 3.44 -14.59
C GLN A 524 -19.67 4.60 -14.21
N GLU A 525 -18.63 4.32 -13.42
CA GLU A 525 -17.57 5.27 -13.07
C GLU A 525 -16.82 5.78 -14.32
N SER A 526 -16.49 4.88 -15.24
CA SER A 526 -15.81 5.24 -16.49
C SER A 526 -16.68 6.14 -17.37
N THR A 527 -17.95 5.76 -17.59
CA THR A 527 -18.92 6.50 -18.40
C THR A 527 -19.29 7.84 -17.77
N GLY A 528 -19.49 7.90 -16.45
CA GLY A 528 -19.76 9.14 -15.73
C GLY A 528 -18.62 10.16 -15.86
N GLY A 529 -17.36 9.69 -15.83
CA GLY A 529 -16.20 10.54 -16.11
C GLY A 529 -16.23 11.15 -17.51
N ILE A 530 -16.61 10.36 -18.53
CA ILE A 530 -16.73 10.86 -19.93
C ILE A 530 -17.88 11.88 -20.06
N ILE A 531 -19.05 11.61 -19.47
CA ILE A 531 -20.19 12.55 -19.47
C ILE A 531 -19.82 13.87 -18.76
N GLY A 532 -19.06 13.79 -17.67
CA GLY A 532 -18.52 14.97 -16.98
C GLY A 532 -17.56 15.80 -17.85
N LEU A 533 -16.74 15.15 -18.68
CA LEU A 533 -15.83 15.82 -19.63
C LEU A 533 -16.57 16.48 -20.80
N VAL A 534 -17.67 15.91 -21.28
CA VAL A 534 -18.56 16.57 -22.26
C VAL A 534 -19.18 17.83 -21.64
N SER A 535 -19.77 17.67 -20.45
CA SER A 535 -20.42 18.78 -19.72
C SER A 535 -19.46 19.95 -19.45
N LYS A 536 -18.21 19.66 -19.07
CA LYS A 536 -17.13 20.66 -18.86
C LYS A 536 -16.69 21.39 -20.15
N MET A 537 -17.04 20.90 -21.33
CA MET A 537 -16.73 21.56 -22.60
C MET A 537 -17.86 22.48 -23.05
N ASP A 538 -19.11 22.08 -22.80
CA ASP A 538 -20.30 22.86 -23.17
C ASP A 538 -20.58 24.00 -22.16
N SER A 539 -19.95 23.98 -20.97
CA SER A 539 -19.95 25.11 -20.02
C SER A 539 -19.03 26.27 -20.42
N ASN A 540 -17.93 25.99 -21.13
CA ASN A 540 -16.86 26.98 -21.33
C ASN A 540 -17.15 27.84 -22.57
N GLY A 541 -17.83 28.98 -22.37
CA GLY A 541 -18.28 29.85 -23.46
C GLY A 541 -17.77 31.28 -23.39
N GLY A 542 -16.86 31.65 -24.31
CA GLY A 542 -16.74 33.02 -24.82
C GLY A 542 -15.69 33.94 -24.19
N VAL A 543 -14.52 34.02 -24.82
CA VAL A 543 -13.74 35.26 -24.94
C VAL A 543 -13.28 35.36 -26.40
N SER A 544 -13.43 36.53 -27.03
CA SER A 544 -12.95 36.81 -28.38
C SER A 544 -11.68 37.66 -28.33
N THR A 545 -10.74 37.43 -29.26
CA THR A 545 -9.46 38.14 -29.31
C THR A 545 -9.57 39.43 -30.12
N ASN A 546 -9.39 40.59 -29.48
CA ASN A 546 -8.41 41.64 -29.84
C ASN A 546 -8.54 42.91 -28.98
N HIS A 547 -7.58 43.83 -29.16
CA HIS A 547 -7.25 44.92 -28.23
C HIS A 547 -8.06 46.23 -28.41
N THR A 548 -7.82 47.15 -27.46
CA THR A 548 -8.04 48.62 -27.51
C THR A 548 -9.48 49.15 -27.60
N SER A 549 -10.07 49.44 -26.43
CA SER A 549 -10.52 50.80 -26.06
C SER A 549 -11.01 50.84 -24.59
N HIS A 550 -11.00 52.02 -23.97
CA HIS A 550 -11.61 52.22 -22.65
C HIS A 550 -13.13 52.36 -22.76
N ALA A 551 -13.86 51.48 -22.10
CA ALA A 551 -15.26 51.70 -21.72
C ALA A 551 -15.55 51.00 -20.39
N ALA A 552 -16.17 51.71 -19.45
CA ALA A 552 -16.65 51.10 -18.20
C ALA A 552 -17.88 50.24 -18.51
N SER A 553 -17.84 48.95 -18.18
CA SER A 553 -18.99 48.05 -18.33
C SER A 553 -19.28 47.33 -17.01
N THR A 554 -20.56 47.27 -16.64
CA THR A 554 -21.06 46.76 -15.36
C THR A 554 -20.96 45.23 -15.28
N ALA A 555 -19.96 44.72 -14.56
CA ALA A 555 -19.71 43.29 -14.37
C ALA A 555 -20.39 42.71 -13.11
N THR A 556 -21.65 43.05 -12.86
CA THR A 556 -22.36 42.75 -11.60
C THR A 556 -22.97 41.33 -11.51
N SER A 557 -22.92 40.52 -12.56
CA SER A 557 -23.64 39.24 -12.65
C SER A 557 -22.82 37.97 -12.43
N GLY A 558 -21.49 38.02 -12.54
CA GLY A 558 -20.64 36.80 -12.59
C GLY A 558 -20.55 36.01 -11.28
N PHE A 559 -20.35 36.69 -10.15
CA PHE A 559 -19.98 36.05 -8.88
C PHE A 559 -21.15 35.49 -8.06
N VAL A 560 -22.40 35.90 -8.34
CA VAL A 560 -23.56 35.53 -7.52
C VAL A 560 -23.82 34.02 -7.55
N GLY A 561 -23.64 33.37 -8.71
CA GLY A 561 -23.81 31.92 -8.87
C GLY A 561 -22.71 31.05 -8.23
N ALA A 562 -21.63 31.65 -7.75
CA ALA A 562 -20.54 30.94 -7.07
C ALA A 562 -20.75 30.84 -5.54
N ILE A 563 -21.53 31.75 -4.94
CA ILE A 563 -21.79 31.75 -3.49
C ILE A 563 -22.71 30.57 -3.13
N GLY A 564 -22.34 29.80 -2.10
CA GLY A 564 -23.03 28.58 -1.69
C GLY A 564 -22.67 27.33 -2.50
N GLN A 565 -21.82 27.43 -3.53
CA GLN A 565 -21.35 26.26 -4.28
C GLN A 565 -20.55 25.32 -3.38
N LYS A 566 -20.94 24.04 -3.36
CA LYS A 566 -20.20 22.98 -2.67
C LYS A 566 -19.09 22.44 -3.58
N LEU A 567 -17.88 22.33 -3.04
CA LEU A 567 -16.76 21.70 -3.70
C LEU A 567 -16.88 20.16 -3.64
N PRO A 568 -16.25 19.43 -4.58
CA PRO A 568 -16.12 17.98 -4.49
C PRO A 568 -15.50 17.55 -3.16
N SER A 569 -16.17 16.67 -2.41
CA SER A 569 -15.63 16.15 -1.15
C SER A 569 -14.46 15.19 -1.42
N PHE A 570 -13.35 15.36 -0.72
CA PHE A 570 -12.19 14.47 -0.79
C PHE A 570 -11.93 13.80 0.56
N SER A 571 -11.03 12.80 0.59
CA SER A 571 -10.45 12.30 1.83
C SER A 571 -9.01 12.76 1.96
N SER A 572 -8.62 13.20 3.15
CA SER A 572 -7.23 13.38 3.57
C SER A 572 -6.88 12.27 4.57
N THR A 573 -5.74 11.61 4.41
CA THR A 573 -5.29 10.53 5.31
C THR A 573 -3.90 10.88 5.81
N TYR A 574 -3.67 10.69 7.11
CA TYR A 574 -2.40 10.97 7.75
C TYR A 574 -2.07 9.94 8.85
N THR A 575 -0.78 9.78 9.08
CA THR A 575 -0.17 8.98 10.14
C THR A 575 0.61 9.91 11.10
N GLU A 576 1.31 9.34 12.07
CA GLU A 576 2.25 10.08 12.90
C GLU A 576 3.34 10.77 12.07
N LEU A 577 3.73 10.21 10.92
CA LEU A 577 4.78 10.78 10.06
C LEU A 577 4.42 12.18 9.56
N GLU A 578 3.22 12.37 9.01
CA GLU A 578 2.77 13.68 8.52
C GLU A 578 2.58 14.69 9.66
N ALA A 579 2.15 14.23 10.84
CA ALA A 579 2.01 15.08 12.02
C ALA A 579 3.37 15.56 12.56
N ILE A 580 4.36 14.66 12.63
CA ILE A 580 5.75 14.97 13.03
C ILE A 580 6.42 15.88 11.99
N MET A 581 6.24 15.60 10.71
CA MET A 581 6.77 16.39 9.59
C MET A 581 6.21 17.83 9.62
N TYR A 582 4.91 17.99 9.89
CA TYR A 582 4.30 19.30 10.10
C TYR A 582 4.87 20.00 11.35
N ALA A 583 5.00 19.27 12.48
CA ALA A 583 5.51 19.83 13.72
C ALA A 583 6.93 20.41 13.58
N LEU A 584 7.85 19.63 13.00
CA LEU A 584 9.20 20.08 12.62
C LEU A 584 9.13 21.26 11.63
N GLY A 585 8.19 21.20 10.68
CA GLY A 585 7.90 22.28 9.73
C GLY A 585 7.46 23.61 10.38
N VAL A 586 6.90 23.59 11.59
CA VAL A 586 6.50 24.78 12.38
C VAL A 586 7.37 24.99 13.63
N GLY A 587 8.61 24.49 13.60
CA GLY A 587 9.66 24.79 14.58
C GLY A 587 9.64 23.93 15.83
N ALA A 588 8.77 22.91 15.95
CA ALA A 588 8.82 22.00 17.08
C ALA A 588 10.18 21.28 17.11
N SER A 589 10.84 21.22 18.27
CA SER A 589 12.25 20.83 18.34
C SER A 589 12.66 20.23 19.68
N ILE A 590 13.62 19.30 19.65
CA ILE A 590 14.26 18.72 20.85
C ILE A 590 14.94 19.76 21.77
N LYS A 591 15.04 21.03 21.35
CA LYS A 591 15.45 22.17 22.19
C LYS A 591 14.43 22.49 23.29
N GLU A 592 13.14 22.24 23.04
CA GLU A 592 12.05 22.36 24.01
C GLU A 592 11.64 20.93 24.42
N PRO A 593 11.99 20.46 25.62
CA PRO A 593 11.68 19.09 26.04
C PRO A 593 10.19 18.73 25.96
N LYS A 594 9.27 19.71 26.08
CA LYS A 594 7.83 19.48 25.94
C LYS A 594 7.35 19.31 24.49
N ASP A 595 8.13 19.70 23.49
CA ASP A 595 7.82 19.43 22.07
C ASP A 595 8.00 17.95 21.70
N MET A 596 8.65 17.13 22.53
CA MET A 596 8.89 15.71 22.24
C MET A 596 7.60 14.94 21.91
N LYS A 597 6.47 15.33 22.51
CA LYS A 597 5.13 14.78 22.23
C LYS A 597 4.60 15.06 20.81
N PHE A 598 5.19 16.00 20.08
CA PHE A 598 4.81 16.34 18.70
C PHE A 598 5.77 15.74 17.66
N ILE A 599 6.99 15.36 18.07
CA ILE A 599 8.07 14.95 17.17
C ILE A 599 8.55 13.50 17.37
N TYR A 600 8.07 12.79 18.40
CA TYR A 600 8.38 11.38 18.65
C TYR A 600 7.13 10.52 18.83
N GLU A 601 6.87 9.64 17.86
CA GLU A 601 5.75 8.71 17.83
C GLU A 601 5.75 7.72 19.00
N GLY A 602 6.89 7.46 19.63
CA GLY A 602 6.97 6.63 20.84
C GLY A 602 6.57 7.34 22.14
N SER A 603 6.24 8.64 22.12
CA SER A 603 5.80 9.33 23.36
C SER A 603 4.43 8.83 23.84
N SER A 604 4.30 8.59 25.14
CA SER A 604 3.06 8.08 25.78
C SER A 604 1.90 9.08 25.77
N ASP A 605 2.20 10.34 25.46
CA ASP A 605 1.28 11.47 25.30
C ASP A 605 1.31 12.07 23.87
N PHE A 606 1.84 11.32 22.88
CA PHE A 606 2.00 11.79 21.50
C PHE A 606 0.71 12.43 20.97
N SER A 607 0.86 13.63 20.42
CA SER A 607 -0.21 14.55 20.06
C SER A 607 0.06 15.18 18.70
N CYS A 608 -0.97 15.49 17.93
CA CYS A 608 -0.82 16.34 16.74
C CYS A 608 -0.96 17.82 17.14
N LEU A 609 -0.12 18.71 16.62
CA LEU A 609 -0.31 20.15 16.81
C LEU A 609 -1.66 20.60 16.20
N PRO A 610 -2.49 21.38 16.92
CA PRO A 610 -3.84 21.73 16.48
C PRO A 610 -3.92 22.34 15.08
N THR A 611 -2.96 23.19 14.71
CA THR A 611 -2.90 23.88 13.42
C THR A 611 -2.63 22.95 12.23
N PHE A 612 -2.23 21.70 12.45
CA PHE A 612 -2.23 20.65 11.41
C PHE A 612 -3.63 20.43 10.82
N GLY A 613 -4.70 20.80 11.55
CA GLY A 613 -6.07 20.79 11.05
C GLY A 613 -6.28 21.60 9.77
N VAL A 614 -5.47 22.65 9.53
CA VAL A 614 -5.48 23.41 8.27
C VAL A 614 -4.97 22.56 7.11
N ILE A 615 -3.85 21.86 7.29
CA ILE A 615 -3.24 21.00 6.26
C ILE A 615 -4.24 19.97 5.74
N THR A 616 -4.99 19.32 6.64
CA THR A 616 -5.99 18.31 6.27
C THR A 616 -7.10 18.86 5.35
N ALA A 617 -7.40 20.16 5.44
CA ALA A 617 -8.40 20.87 4.65
C ALA A 617 -7.82 21.61 3.43
N GLN A 618 -6.52 21.87 3.40
CA GLN A 618 -5.87 22.80 2.45
C GLN A 618 -6.02 22.42 0.97
N LYS A 619 -6.21 21.12 0.65
CA LYS A 619 -6.44 20.67 -0.73
C LYS A 619 -7.68 21.33 -1.40
N SER A 620 -8.67 21.74 -0.60
CA SER A 620 -9.83 22.52 -1.06
C SER A 620 -9.44 23.83 -1.75
N MET A 621 -8.40 24.50 -1.22
CA MET A 621 -7.89 25.79 -1.68
C MET A 621 -7.08 25.67 -2.97
N LEU A 622 -6.21 24.65 -3.06
CA LEU A 622 -5.21 24.53 -4.13
C LEU A 622 -5.70 23.79 -5.38
N GLY A 623 -6.73 22.95 -5.28
CA GLY A 623 -7.23 22.15 -6.41
C GLY A 623 -8.71 22.40 -6.72
N GLU A 624 -9.59 22.21 -5.73
CA GLU A 624 -11.03 22.16 -5.98
C GLU A 624 -11.64 23.53 -6.29
N LEU A 625 -11.09 24.61 -5.73
CA LEU A 625 -11.52 25.99 -6.03
C LEU A 625 -11.42 26.36 -7.52
N ALA A 626 -10.49 25.74 -8.26
CA ALA A 626 -10.34 25.92 -9.71
C ALA A 626 -11.49 25.33 -10.54
N GLN A 627 -12.38 24.55 -9.92
CA GLN A 627 -13.48 23.84 -10.60
C GLN A 627 -14.84 24.55 -10.51
N ILE A 628 -14.93 25.71 -9.85
CA ILE A 628 -16.18 26.44 -9.65
C ILE A 628 -16.59 27.16 -10.96
N PRO A 629 -17.77 26.88 -11.55
CA PRO A 629 -18.26 27.59 -12.72
C PRO A 629 -18.43 29.09 -12.45
N GLY A 630 -17.98 29.94 -13.39
CA GLY A 630 -18.01 31.40 -13.28
C GLY A 630 -16.86 32.03 -12.50
N LEU A 631 -16.00 31.23 -11.85
CA LEU A 631 -14.92 31.73 -10.99
C LEU A 631 -13.53 31.58 -11.65
N SER A 632 -13.22 32.47 -12.59
CA SER A 632 -11.95 32.43 -13.35
C SER A 632 -10.76 32.95 -12.53
N LEU A 633 -10.12 32.07 -11.75
CA LEU A 633 -9.00 32.42 -10.87
C LEU A 633 -7.64 32.31 -11.57
N ASP A 634 -6.88 33.41 -11.56
CA ASP A 634 -5.44 33.39 -11.83
C ASP A 634 -4.68 33.07 -10.54
N PHE A 635 -4.23 31.82 -10.42
CA PHE A 635 -3.54 31.33 -9.22
C PHE A 635 -2.20 32.04 -8.94
N ALA A 636 -1.57 32.69 -9.93
CA ALA A 636 -0.38 33.51 -9.68
C ALA A 636 -0.70 34.81 -8.90
N LYS A 637 -1.98 35.19 -8.81
CA LYS A 637 -2.47 36.38 -8.10
C LYS A 637 -3.28 36.06 -6.84
N VAL A 638 -3.38 34.79 -6.45
CA VAL A 638 -4.06 34.35 -5.22
C VAL A 638 -3.12 34.46 -4.03
N LEU A 639 -3.38 35.43 -3.17
CA LEU A 639 -2.72 35.57 -1.87
C LEU A 639 -3.62 34.99 -0.76
N HIS A 640 -3.04 34.19 0.13
CA HIS A 640 -3.73 33.77 1.34
C HIS A 640 -3.73 34.95 2.33
N GLY A 641 -4.88 35.61 2.51
CA GLY A 641 -5.00 36.84 3.31
C GLY A 641 -5.29 36.61 4.79
N GLU A 642 -6.23 35.71 5.11
CA GLU A 642 -6.56 35.36 6.50
C GLU A 642 -6.91 33.87 6.63
N GLN A 643 -6.53 33.25 7.75
CA GLN A 643 -6.91 31.90 8.13
C GLN A 643 -7.76 31.94 9.41
N TYR A 644 -8.82 31.14 9.45
CA TYR A 644 -9.47 30.70 10.68
C TYR A 644 -9.46 29.17 10.76
N LEU A 645 -9.24 28.63 11.95
CA LEU A 645 -9.39 27.22 12.28
C LEU A 645 -10.11 27.10 13.63
N GLU A 646 -11.08 26.19 13.71
CA GLU A 646 -11.75 25.81 14.94
C GLU A 646 -11.72 24.28 15.09
N LEU A 647 -11.30 23.81 16.25
CA LEU A 647 -11.40 22.41 16.64
C LEU A 647 -12.67 22.18 17.47
N TYR A 648 -13.27 21.00 17.30
CA TYR A 648 -14.33 20.48 18.16
C TYR A 648 -13.82 19.37 19.08
N LYS A 649 -12.73 18.70 18.66
CA LYS A 649 -11.90 17.78 19.46
C LYS A 649 -10.43 17.90 19.02
N PRO A 650 -9.46 17.47 19.84
CA PRO A 650 -8.09 17.23 19.39
C PRO A 650 -8.05 16.31 18.18
N LEU A 651 -7.07 16.52 17.30
CA LEU A 651 -6.85 15.65 16.15
C LEU A 651 -6.34 14.27 16.65
N PRO A 652 -6.89 13.14 16.16
CA PRO A 652 -6.42 11.82 16.53
C PRO A 652 -4.99 11.58 16.03
N ARG A 653 -4.26 10.69 16.71
CA ARG A 653 -2.86 10.33 16.42
C ARG A 653 -2.61 9.94 14.96
N THR A 654 -3.55 9.21 14.36
CA THR A 654 -3.65 8.95 12.92
C THR A 654 -5.10 9.19 12.50
N GLY A 655 -5.36 9.46 11.22
CA GLY A 655 -6.72 9.78 10.80
C GLY A 655 -6.96 9.68 9.30
N LYS A 656 -8.20 9.32 8.95
CA LYS A 656 -8.74 9.48 7.59
C LYS A 656 -9.95 10.41 7.68
N LEU A 657 -9.74 11.67 7.31
CA LEU A 657 -10.76 12.71 7.37
C LEU A 657 -11.46 12.85 6.01
N LYS A 658 -12.78 13.00 6.02
CA LYS A 658 -13.56 13.44 4.86
C LYS A 658 -13.68 14.96 4.93
N CYS A 659 -13.27 15.67 3.90
CA CYS A 659 -13.29 17.13 3.85
C CYS A 659 -14.36 17.60 2.86
N GLU A 660 -15.22 18.53 3.28
CA GLU A 660 -16.29 19.13 2.47
C GLU A 660 -16.14 20.66 2.46
N GLY A 661 -15.93 21.24 1.27
CA GLY A 661 -15.76 22.68 1.09
C GLY A 661 -17.03 23.37 0.55
N VAL A 662 -17.25 24.62 0.90
CA VAL A 662 -18.30 25.48 0.35
C VAL A 662 -17.84 26.93 0.24
N VAL A 663 -18.14 27.59 -0.87
CA VAL A 663 -17.92 29.04 -1.02
C VAL A 663 -18.90 29.76 -0.11
N ALA A 664 -18.44 30.22 1.05
CA ALA A 664 -19.27 30.94 2.01
C ALA A 664 -19.70 32.29 1.45
N ASP A 665 -18.77 33.03 0.84
CA ASP A 665 -19.02 34.39 0.35
C ASP A 665 -17.95 34.89 -0.63
N ILE A 666 -18.27 35.97 -1.35
CA ILE A 666 -17.35 36.70 -2.22
C ILE A 666 -17.49 38.21 -1.95
N LEU A 667 -16.37 38.88 -1.68
CA LEU A 667 -16.31 40.30 -1.32
C LEU A 667 -15.51 41.12 -2.34
N ASP A 668 -15.94 42.36 -2.55
CA ASP A 668 -15.16 43.36 -3.28
C ASP A 668 -14.33 44.21 -2.31
N LYS A 669 -13.01 44.26 -2.48
CA LYS A 669 -12.13 45.17 -1.73
C LYS A 669 -11.71 46.40 -2.54
N GLY A 670 -12.09 46.50 -3.81
CA GLY A 670 -11.72 47.55 -4.75
C GLY A 670 -10.48 47.16 -5.55
N SER A 671 -9.34 47.00 -4.89
CA SER A 671 -8.09 46.52 -5.52
C SER A 671 -8.02 45.00 -5.71
N GLY A 672 -9.06 44.26 -5.31
CA GLY A 672 -9.10 42.80 -5.39
C GLY A 672 -10.40 42.18 -4.88
N VAL A 673 -10.56 40.88 -5.15
CA VAL A 673 -11.65 40.04 -4.63
C VAL A 673 -11.18 39.34 -3.36
N VAL A 674 -12.06 39.13 -2.38
CA VAL A 674 -11.85 38.10 -1.34
C VAL A 674 -12.88 37.00 -1.50
N ILE A 675 -12.43 35.75 -1.61
CA ILE A 675 -13.27 34.56 -1.51
C ILE A 675 -13.17 34.03 -0.07
N LEU A 676 -14.32 33.79 0.55
CA LEU A 676 -14.41 33.06 1.81
C LEU A 676 -14.77 31.61 1.50
N LEU A 677 -13.84 30.68 1.77
CA LEU A 677 -14.01 29.25 1.58
C LEU A 677 -14.08 28.57 2.95
N ASP A 678 -15.27 28.06 3.29
CA ASP A 678 -15.50 27.24 4.48
C ASP A 678 -15.19 25.78 4.16
N VAL A 679 -14.51 25.06 5.06
CA VAL A 679 -14.21 23.63 4.91
C VAL A 679 -14.43 22.90 6.23
N TYR A 680 -15.21 21.82 6.16
CA TYR A 680 -15.57 20.97 7.30
C TYR A 680 -14.89 19.61 7.17
N SER A 681 -14.16 19.18 8.20
CA SER A 681 -13.40 17.91 8.19
C SER A 681 -13.96 16.93 9.22
N TYR A 682 -14.41 15.77 8.74
CA TYR A 682 -15.10 14.74 9.52
C TYR A 682 -14.26 13.48 9.68
N SER A 683 -14.24 12.89 10.88
CA SER A 683 -13.77 11.51 11.11
C SER A 683 -14.98 10.59 11.22
N GLY A 684 -15.15 9.70 10.24
CA GLY A 684 -16.43 8.99 10.07
C GLY A 684 -17.57 9.98 9.86
N ASN A 685 -18.49 10.05 10.83
CA ASN A 685 -19.62 10.99 10.85
C ASN A 685 -19.41 12.18 11.81
N GLU A 686 -18.31 12.23 12.58
CA GLU A 686 -18.07 13.28 13.57
C GLU A 686 -17.24 14.42 13.01
N LEU A 687 -17.72 15.67 13.15
CA LEU A 687 -16.98 16.87 12.79
C LEU A 687 -15.82 17.10 13.77
N LEU A 688 -14.58 17.06 13.27
CA LEU A 688 -13.39 17.31 14.10
C LEU A 688 -12.91 18.76 14.01
N CYS A 689 -12.86 19.32 12.80
CA CYS A 689 -12.44 20.71 12.60
C CYS A 689 -13.21 21.43 11.50
N TYR A 690 -13.25 22.75 11.63
CA TYR A 690 -13.79 23.69 10.67
C TYR A 690 -12.72 24.73 10.34
N ASN A 691 -12.52 25.00 9.05
CA ASN A 691 -11.58 26.00 8.55
C ASN A 691 -12.34 27.04 7.74
N GLN A 692 -11.94 28.31 7.83
CA GLN A 692 -12.32 29.34 6.86
C GLN A 692 -11.07 29.98 6.28
N PHE A 693 -10.89 29.79 4.97
CA PHE A 693 -9.80 30.38 4.19
C PHE A 693 -10.29 31.69 3.55
N SER A 694 -9.53 32.78 3.72
CA SER A 694 -9.81 34.07 3.08
C SER A 694 -8.77 34.35 1.99
N LEU A 695 -9.16 34.14 0.75
CA LEU A 695 -8.28 34.16 -0.43
C LEU A 695 -8.45 35.47 -1.18
N PHE A 696 -7.39 36.28 -1.23
CA PHE A 696 -7.37 37.59 -1.87
C PHE A 696 -6.81 37.49 -3.29
N LEU A 697 -7.58 37.88 -4.30
CA LEU A 697 -7.11 37.99 -5.68
C LEU A 697 -6.81 39.44 -6.06
N VAL A 698 -5.53 39.72 -6.26
CA VAL A 698 -5.02 41.04 -6.64
C VAL A 698 -5.55 41.44 -8.02
N GLY A 699 -5.98 42.70 -8.16
CA GLY A 699 -6.38 43.30 -9.45
C GLY A 699 -7.74 42.87 -9.99
N SER A 700 -8.53 42.08 -9.24
CA SER A 700 -9.82 41.54 -9.69
C SER A 700 -11.06 42.23 -9.10
N GLY A 701 -10.89 43.28 -8.29
CA GLY A 701 -11.97 44.00 -7.60
C GLY A 701 -12.59 45.13 -8.44
N GLY A 702 -13.46 45.92 -7.81
CA GLY A 702 -14.10 47.10 -8.43
C GLY A 702 -15.41 46.78 -9.18
N PHE A 703 -16.00 45.61 -8.95
CA PHE A 703 -17.26 45.17 -9.55
C PHE A 703 -18.51 45.63 -8.79
N GLY A 704 -18.35 46.35 -7.67
CA GLY A 704 -19.45 46.90 -6.87
C GLY A 704 -20.02 45.92 -5.84
N GLY A 705 -19.29 44.85 -5.53
CA GLY A 705 -19.70 43.86 -4.53
C GLY A 705 -19.66 44.39 -3.09
N LYS A 706 -20.26 43.63 -2.16
CA LYS A 706 -20.22 43.97 -0.73
C LYS A 706 -18.78 43.89 -0.18
N ARG A 707 -18.41 44.84 0.68
CA ARG A 707 -17.04 44.95 1.23
C ARG A 707 -16.81 44.07 2.47
N THR A 708 -17.86 43.54 3.06
CA THR A 708 -17.90 42.75 4.31
C THR A 708 -18.90 41.60 4.21
N SER A 709 -18.76 40.59 5.07
CA SER A 709 -19.72 39.50 5.23
C SER A 709 -19.90 39.19 6.72
N ASP A 710 -21.14 38.89 7.08
CA ASP A 710 -21.62 38.32 8.33
C ASP A 710 -21.05 36.92 8.61
N LYS A 711 -20.71 36.17 7.55
CA LYS A 711 -20.08 34.83 7.62
C LYS A 711 -18.58 34.89 7.89
N MET A 712 -17.96 36.07 7.75
CA MET A 712 -16.52 36.24 7.87
C MET A 712 -16.11 36.19 9.35
N LYS A 713 -15.33 35.18 9.75
CA LYS A 713 -14.76 35.09 11.10
C LYS A 713 -13.80 36.28 11.30
N VAL A 714 -14.18 37.22 12.15
CA VAL A 714 -13.53 38.54 12.29
C VAL A 714 -12.12 38.41 12.88
N ALA A 715 -11.14 39.05 12.22
CA ALA A 715 -9.80 39.31 12.76
C ALA A 715 -9.87 40.50 13.74
N VAL A 716 -9.25 40.37 14.92
CA VAL A 716 -9.40 41.32 16.05
C VAL A 716 -8.05 41.91 16.41
N ALA A 717 -7.97 43.23 16.58
CA ALA A 717 -6.73 43.92 16.92
C ALA A 717 -6.12 43.43 18.25
N VAL A 718 -4.81 43.66 18.42
CA VAL A 718 -4.13 43.45 19.70
C VAL A 718 -4.52 44.56 20.70
N PRO A 719 -4.59 44.27 22.02
CA PRO A 719 -4.86 45.27 23.04
C PRO A 719 -3.83 46.41 23.05
N ASN A 720 -4.28 47.66 23.27
CA ASN A 720 -3.43 48.85 23.30
C ASN A 720 -2.69 49.00 24.65
N ARG A 721 -1.84 48.03 24.97
CA ARG A 721 -1.02 47.92 26.19
C ARG A 721 0.22 47.05 25.90
N PRO A 722 1.25 47.00 26.78
CA PRO A 722 2.34 46.03 26.62
C PRO A 722 1.84 44.57 26.60
N PRO A 723 2.49 43.67 25.86
CA PRO A 723 2.16 42.24 25.84
C PRO A 723 2.47 41.58 27.20
N ASP A 724 1.70 40.56 27.54
CA ASP A 724 1.89 39.76 28.77
C ASP A 724 3.02 38.73 28.62
N ALA A 725 3.31 38.32 27.38
CA ALA A 725 4.40 37.42 27.05
C ALA A 725 4.94 37.68 25.64
N ILE A 726 6.23 37.39 25.45
CA ILE A 726 6.91 37.46 24.16
C ILE A 726 7.77 36.19 24.01
N LEU A 727 7.62 35.48 22.90
CA LEU A 727 8.48 34.33 22.55
C LEU A 727 9.11 34.54 21.17
N THR A 728 10.31 33.99 20.98
CA THR A 728 11.15 34.18 19.78
C THR A 728 11.69 32.85 19.29
N ASP A 729 11.59 32.58 17.99
CA ASP A 729 12.22 31.42 17.37
C ASP A 729 12.78 31.77 15.98
N THR A 730 13.96 31.27 15.64
CA THR A 730 14.67 31.57 14.39
C THR A 730 14.40 30.47 13.37
N THR A 731 13.71 30.83 12.29
CA THR A 731 13.38 29.89 11.22
C THR A 731 14.64 29.37 10.53
N SER A 732 14.66 28.10 10.13
CA SER A 732 15.76 27.58 9.31
C SER A 732 15.78 28.24 7.92
N LEU A 733 16.96 28.35 7.29
CA LEU A 733 17.05 28.64 5.84
C LEU A 733 16.26 27.61 5.01
N ASN A 734 16.12 26.38 5.52
CA ASN A 734 15.35 25.31 4.89
C ASN A 734 13.87 25.26 5.36
N GLN A 735 13.37 26.23 6.15
CA GLN A 735 12.06 26.10 6.80
C GLN A 735 10.91 25.94 5.79
N ALA A 736 10.92 26.71 4.70
CA ALA A 736 9.93 26.59 3.63
C ALA A 736 10.05 25.27 2.85
N ALA A 737 11.28 24.79 2.66
CA ALA A 737 11.58 23.53 1.98
C ALA A 737 11.16 22.29 2.81
N LEU A 738 11.16 22.40 4.14
CA LEU A 738 10.60 21.40 5.07
C LEU A 738 9.09 21.51 5.16
N TYR A 739 8.55 22.70 5.44
CA TYR A 739 7.11 22.92 5.67
C TYR A 739 6.26 22.47 4.48
N ARG A 740 6.68 22.75 3.24
CA ARG A 740 5.96 22.35 2.02
C ARG A 740 5.70 20.86 1.89
N LEU A 741 6.52 20.01 2.51
CA LEU A 741 6.34 18.55 2.49
C LEU A 741 5.02 18.13 3.17
N SER A 742 4.49 18.96 4.08
CA SER A 742 3.17 18.79 4.70
C SER A 742 2.01 18.85 3.69
N GLY A 743 2.20 19.44 2.50
CA GLY A 743 1.18 19.47 1.45
C GLY A 743 1.10 20.74 0.58
N ASP A 744 1.80 21.82 0.93
CA ASP A 744 1.77 23.08 0.18
C ASP A 744 2.97 23.21 -0.78
N TRP A 745 2.82 22.59 -1.94
CA TRP A 745 3.86 22.43 -2.94
C TRP A 745 4.14 23.69 -3.79
N ASN A 746 3.44 24.82 -3.56
CA ASN A 746 3.53 26.04 -4.36
C ASN A 746 5.00 26.49 -4.60
N PRO A 747 5.46 26.65 -5.86
CA PRO A 747 6.85 26.98 -6.17
C PRO A 747 7.32 28.34 -5.64
N LEU A 748 6.41 29.28 -5.32
CA LEU A 748 6.68 30.54 -4.60
C LEU A 748 7.53 30.36 -3.32
N HIS A 749 7.47 29.18 -2.71
CA HIS A 749 8.15 28.88 -1.45
C HIS A 749 9.48 28.11 -1.61
N ILE A 750 9.98 27.94 -2.85
CA ILE A 750 11.25 27.24 -3.11
C ILE A 750 11.99 27.64 -4.40
N ASP A 751 11.30 28.05 -5.47
CA ASP A 751 11.93 28.45 -6.75
C ASP A 751 12.08 29.99 -6.82
N PRO A 752 13.31 30.52 -6.88
CA PRO A 752 13.53 31.96 -7.03
C PRO A 752 12.90 32.55 -8.30
N ASN A 753 12.85 31.81 -9.41
CA ASN A 753 12.30 32.32 -10.67
C ASN A 753 10.79 32.55 -10.55
N PHE A 754 10.07 31.58 -9.98
CA PHE A 754 8.65 31.70 -9.70
C PHE A 754 8.36 32.77 -8.63
N SER A 755 9.24 32.91 -7.64
CA SER A 755 9.13 33.96 -6.60
C SER A 755 9.17 35.36 -7.21
N SER A 756 10.14 35.62 -8.10
CA SER A 756 10.26 36.90 -8.80
C SER A 756 9.07 37.17 -9.73
N LEU A 757 8.55 36.15 -10.42
CA LEU A 757 7.33 36.27 -11.24
C LEU A 757 6.08 36.60 -10.39
N ALA A 758 6.05 36.19 -9.13
CA ALA A 758 5.00 36.52 -8.17
C ALA A 758 5.25 37.85 -7.41
N GLY A 759 6.33 38.57 -7.71
CA GLY A 759 6.66 39.87 -7.11
C GLY A 759 7.48 39.83 -5.82
N PHE A 760 8.24 38.76 -5.57
CA PHE A 760 9.13 38.62 -4.41
C PHE A 760 10.58 38.33 -4.83
N ASP A 761 11.54 39.12 -4.34
CA ASP A 761 12.97 39.05 -4.74
C ASP A 761 13.64 37.68 -4.49
N LYS A 762 13.06 36.85 -3.62
CA LYS A 762 13.52 35.51 -3.25
C LYS A 762 12.36 34.71 -2.64
N PRO A 763 12.45 33.37 -2.53
CA PRO A 763 11.39 32.54 -1.96
C PRO A 763 11.01 32.95 -0.54
N ILE A 764 9.70 33.08 -0.31
CA ILE A 764 9.12 33.45 0.99
C ILE A 764 8.70 32.19 1.77
N LEU A 765 8.66 32.29 3.09
CA LEU A 765 8.06 31.28 3.95
C LEU A 765 6.53 31.32 3.84
N HIS A 766 5.87 30.16 3.90
CA HIS A 766 4.41 30.07 3.91
C HIS A 766 3.82 30.81 5.11
N GLY A 767 2.81 31.65 4.91
CA GLY A 767 2.10 32.32 6.04
C GLY A 767 1.54 31.31 7.05
N LEU A 768 1.06 30.15 6.58
CA LEU A 768 0.59 29.05 7.43
C LEU A 768 1.71 28.39 8.27
N CYS A 769 2.98 28.50 7.86
CA CYS A 769 4.12 28.09 8.68
C CYS A 769 4.30 29.06 9.84
N THR A 770 4.39 30.37 9.56
CA THR A 770 4.47 31.43 10.59
C THR A 770 3.31 31.34 11.59
N PHE A 771 2.09 31.07 11.11
CA PHE A 771 0.90 30.80 11.91
C PHE A 771 1.06 29.60 12.85
N GLY A 772 1.68 28.51 12.39
CA GLY A 772 2.00 27.35 13.22
C GLY A 772 3.03 27.66 14.31
N PHE A 773 4.09 28.40 13.99
CA PHE A 773 5.06 28.91 14.98
C PHE A 773 4.34 29.75 16.05
N SER A 774 3.51 30.72 15.65
CA SER A 774 2.75 31.56 16.58
C SER A 774 1.79 30.77 17.46
N ALA A 775 1.11 29.75 16.90
CA ALA A 775 0.24 28.87 17.66
C ALA A 775 1.03 27.99 18.66
N ARG A 776 2.22 27.50 18.29
CA ARG A 776 3.11 26.76 19.19
C ARG A 776 3.56 27.64 20.36
N HIS A 777 3.94 28.90 20.10
CA HIS A 777 4.26 29.87 21.17
C HIS A 777 3.08 30.11 22.14
N VAL A 778 1.85 30.27 21.64
CA VAL A 778 0.67 30.41 22.52
C VAL A 778 0.40 29.14 23.33
N LEU A 779 0.56 27.95 22.73
CA LEU A 779 0.40 26.68 23.43
C LEU A 779 1.47 26.49 24.51
N GLN A 780 2.74 26.79 24.20
CA GLN A 780 3.86 26.77 25.14
C GLN A 780 3.59 27.70 26.34
N GLN A 781 3.20 28.95 26.08
CA GLN A 781 3.05 29.98 27.11
C GLN A 781 1.76 29.89 27.94
N PHE A 782 0.62 29.52 27.33
CA PHE A 782 -0.70 29.64 27.97
C PHE A 782 -1.49 28.31 28.06
N ALA A 783 -1.08 27.27 27.32
CA ALA A 783 -1.67 25.94 27.37
C ALA A 783 -0.78 24.87 28.06
N ASP A 784 0.48 25.18 28.35
CA ASP A 784 1.53 24.22 28.72
C ASP A 784 1.68 23.04 27.73
N HIS A 785 1.59 23.33 26.43
CA HIS A 785 1.58 22.35 25.33
C HIS A 785 0.40 21.35 25.36
N ASP A 786 -0.62 21.59 26.17
CA ASP A 786 -1.87 20.81 26.16
C ASP A 786 -2.76 21.18 24.97
N VAL A 787 -2.76 20.32 23.95
CA VAL A 787 -3.57 20.46 22.74
C VAL A 787 -5.08 20.33 22.99
N SER A 788 -5.50 19.74 24.12
CA SER A 788 -6.93 19.64 24.48
C SER A 788 -7.52 20.99 24.86
N ARG A 789 -6.67 21.93 25.29
CA ARG A 789 -7.07 23.31 25.59
C ARG A 789 -7.15 24.21 24.35
N PHE A 790 -6.79 23.77 23.15
CA PHE A 790 -6.94 24.57 21.94
C PHE A 790 -8.38 24.53 21.42
N LYS A 791 -9.05 25.68 21.32
CA LYS A 791 -10.40 25.77 20.75
C LYS A 791 -10.40 26.32 19.32
N ALA A 792 -9.81 27.49 19.09
CA ALA A 792 -9.78 28.12 17.77
C ALA A 792 -8.59 29.06 17.59
N ILE A 793 -8.32 29.46 16.35
CA ILE A 793 -7.32 30.47 15.99
C ILE A 793 -7.81 31.30 14.80
N LYS A 794 -7.53 32.59 14.81
CA LYS A 794 -7.71 33.53 13.70
C LYS A 794 -6.43 34.29 13.48
N ALA A 795 -6.04 34.52 12.22
CA ALA A 795 -4.90 35.37 11.86
C ALA A 795 -5.12 36.10 10.53
N ARG A 796 -4.57 37.31 10.39
CA ARG A 796 -4.36 37.99 9.11
C ARG A 796 -2.88 38.02 8.78
N PHE A 797 -2.53 37.56 7.58
CA PHE A 797 -1.19 37.68 7.01
C PHE A 797 -1.00 39.09 6.47
N ALA A 798 0.06 39.78 6.91
CA ALA A 798 0.26 41.20 6.66
C ALA A 798 1.50 41.51 5.78
N LYS A 799 2.58 40.75 5.96
CA LYS A 799 3.85 40.88 5.23
C LYS A 799 4.50 39.50 5.05
N PRO A 800 5.35 39.31 4.01
CA PRO A 800 6.10 38.07 3.85
C PRO A 800 7.16 37.88 4.95
N VAL A 801 7.49 36.63 5.23
CA VAL A 801 8.66 36.20 6.01
C VAL A 801 9.64 35.52 5.05
N TYR A 802 10.94 35.69 5.26
CA TYR A 802 11.97 34.92 4.56
C TYR A 802 12.58 33.84 5.47
N PRO A 803 12.81 32.61 4.98
CA PRO A 803 13.50 31.57 5.74
C PRO A 803 14.86 32.05 6.24
N GLY A 804 15.18 31.80 7.51
CA GLY A 804 16.37 32.32 8.19
C GLY A 804 16.09 33.52 9.13
N GLN A 805 14.91 34.16 9.04
CA GLN A 805 14.54 35.27 9.93
C GLN A 805 13.96 34.77 11.26
N THR A 806 14.02 35.64 12.28
CA THR A 806 13.56 35.38 13.64
C THR A 806 12.14 35.91 13.85
N LEU A 807 11.24 35.00 14.22
CA LEU A 807 9.84 35.29 14.48
C LEU A 807 9.65 35.63 15.96
N GLN A 808 9.30 36.87 16.25
CA GLN A 808 8.93 37.33 17.59
C GLN A 808 7.41 37.39 17.71
N THR A 809 6.82 36.52 18.53
CA THR A 809 5.37 36.48 18.79
C THR A 809 5.07 37.18 20.11
N GLU A 810 4.35 38.28 20.01
CA GLU A 810 3.89 39.09 21.15
C GLU A 810 2.45 38.68 21.47
N MET A 811 2.14 38.48 22.75
CA MET A 811 0.89 37.86 23.19
C MET A 811 0.25 38.60 24.37
N TRP A 812 -1.08 38.75 24.32
CA TRP A 812 -1.90 39.39 25.34
C TRP A 812 -3.05 38.46 25.73
N LYS A 813 -3.22 38.19 27.02
CA LYS A 813 -4.29 37.36 27.55
C LYS A 813 -5.48 38.23 27.98
N GLU A 814 -6.65 37.95 27.41
CA GLU A 814 -7.93 38.53 27.81
C GLU A 814 -8.92 37.39 28.11
N GLY A 815 -9.00 37.00 29.38
CA GLY A 815 -9.73 35.82 29.84
C GLY A 815 -9.16 34.53 29.23
N ASN A 816 -9.93 33.91 28.33
CA ASN A 816 -9.58 32.68 27.62
C ASN A 816 -9.02 32.91 26.22
N ARG A 817 -9.08 34.15 25.72
CA ARG A 817 -8.53 34.53 24.42
C ARG A 817 -7.11 35.06 24.59
N ILE A 818 -6.18 34.52 23.82
CA ILE A 818 -4.83 35.04 23.67
C ILE A 818 -4.77 35.81 22.36
N HIS A 819 -4.88 37.14 22.41
CA HIS A 819 -4.58 37.99 21.26
C HIS A 819 -3.08 37.91 20.98
N PHE A 820 -2.68 37.94 19.71
CA PHE A 820 -1.26 37.92 19.35
C PHE A 820 -0.98 38.70 18.07
N GLN A 821 0.28 39.08 17.91
CA GLN A 821 0.86 39.44 16.62
C GLN A 821 2.25 38.81 16.52
N THR A 822 2.71 38.57 15.30
CA THR A 822 4.07 38.07 15.07
C THR A 822 4.78 39.03 14.14
N LYS A 823 6.00 39.42 14.52
CA LYS A 823 6.87 40.31 13.76
C LYS A 823 8.22 39.67 13.47
N ILE A 824 8.89 40.14 12.43
CA ILE A 824 10.30 39.85 12.15
C ILE A 824 11.13 40.66 13.15
N GLN A 825 11.96 39.99 13.97
CA GLN A 825 12.76 40.67 14.99
C GLN A 825 13.83 41.58 14.38
N GLU A 826 14.37 41.21 13.22
CA GLU A 826 15.44 41.94 12.54
C GLU A 826 14.98 43.24 11.85
N THR A 827 13.69 43.39 11.53
CA THR A 827 13.14 44.58 10.83
C THR A 827 12.01 45.28 11.59
N GLY A 828 11.43 44.65 12.60
CA GLY A 828 10.22 45.12 13.30
C GLY A 828 8.92 44.90 12.52
N ASP A 829 8.97 44.32 11.32
CA ASP A 829 7.79 44.15 10.45
C ASP A 829 6.77 43.17 11.02
N ILE A 830 5.55 43.64 11.27
CA ILE A 830 4.42 42.78 11.63
C ILE A 830 4.01 41.94 10.41
N VAL A 831 4.17 40.62 10.52
CA VAL A 831 3.88 39.63 9.48
C VAL A 831 2.57 38.87 9.72
N ILE A 832 2.19 38.68 10.99
CA ILE A 832 0.84 38.29 11.39
C ILE A 832 0.24 39.39 12.27
N SER A 833 -0.94 39.87 11.88
CA SER A 833 -1.69 40.95 12.52
C SER A 833 -3.10 40.50 12.90
N ASN A 834 -3.73 41.26 13.80
CA ASN A 834 -5.14 41.12 14.19
C ASN A 834 -5.54 39.67 14.52
N ALA A 835 -4.67 38.96 15.23
CA ALA A 835 -4.76 37.52 15.44
C ALA A 835 -5.11 37.17 16.89
N TYR A 836 -5.73 36.01 17.08
CA TYR A 836 -6.00 35.45 18.40
C TYR A 836 -6.06 33.92 18.38
N VAL A 837 -5.81 33.31 19.52
CA VAL A 837 -6.14 31.92 19.85
C VAL A 837 -7.21 31.92 20.94
N ASP A 838 -8.30 31.18 20.75
CA ASP A 838 -9.23 30.84 21.81
C ASP A 838 -8.80 29.54 22.47
N LEU A 839 -8.67 29.57 23.80
CA LEU A 839 -8.42 28.39 24.62
C LEU A 839 -9.69 27.94 25.36
N VAL A 840 -9.82 26.64 25.58
CA VAL A 840 -10.78 26.08 26.55
C VAL A 840 -10.28 26.43 27.96
N PRO A 841 -11.12 27.02 28.83
CA PRO A 841 -10.72 27.25 30.21
C PRO A 841 -10.59 25.94 30.98
N THR A 842 -9.74 25.93 32.00
CA THR A 842 -9.59 24.80 32.92
C THR A 842 -10.89 24.48 33.69
N SER A 843 -11.82 25.44 33.82
CA SER A 843 -13.17 25.20 34.35
C SER A 843 -14.04 24.33 33.46
N ASP A 844 -13.91 24.44 32.13
CA ASP A 844 -14.85 23.77 31.21
C ASP A 844 -14.37 22.35 30.88
N MET A 845 -13.05 22.11 30.99
CA MET A 845 -12.50 20.76 31.18
C MET A 845 -13.13 20.10 32.43
N LEU A 846 -13.27 20.85 33.53
CA LEU A 846 -13.98 20.45 34.76
C LEU A 846 -15.52 20.58 34.69
N ALA A 847 -16.09 20.87 33.51
CA ALA A 847 -17.54 20.90 33.26
C ALA A 847 -18.02 19.75 32.35
N LYS A 848 -17.10 18.96 31.78
CA LYS A 848 -17.38 17.60 31.28
C LYS A 848 -17.04 16.50 32.29
N THR A 849 -16.64 16.91 33.50
CA THR A 849 -16.53 16.07 34.70
C THR A 849 -17.53 16.63 35.73
N PRO A 850 -18.37 15.82 36.40
CA PRO A 850 -19.34 16.34 37.36
C PRO A 850 -18.67 16.78 38.67
N SER A 851 -18.27 18.05 38.76
CA SER A 851 -17.59 18.60 39.94
C SER A 851 -18.55 19.05 41.06
N LYS A 852 -19.20 18.09 41.75
CA LYS A 852 -19.95 18.35 43.00
C LYS A 852 -19.80 17.27 44.09
N GLY A 853 -18.67 17.31 44.79
CA GLY A 853 -18.56 16.86 46.18
C GLY A 853 -17.75 15.59 46.42
N GLY A 854 -16.53 15.76 46.97
CA GLY A 854 -15.81 14.71 47.73
C GLY A 854 -15.49 13.41 46.98
N GLU A 855 -15.38 13.45 45.64
CA GLU A 855 -15.31 12.24 44.83
C GLU A 855 -13.86 11.81 44.52
N LEU A 856 -13.55 10.54 44.80
CA LEU A 856 -12.24 9.92 44.60
C LEU A 856 -11.82 9.95 43.12
N GLN A 857 -10.54 10.18 42.85
CA GLN A 857 -10.02 10.29 41.47
C GLN A 857 -10.18 8.97 40.68
N SER A 858 -10.09 7.83 41.36
CA SER A 858 -10.35 6.50 40.82
C SER A 858 -11.76 6.33 40.24
N THR A 859 -12.77 7.05 40.74
CA THR A 859 -14.16 7.01 40.25
C THR A 859 -14.23 7.24 38.74
N LEU A 860 -13.56 8.30 38.28
CA LEU A 860 -13.52 8.68 36.86
C LEU A 860 -12.88 7.60 35.97
N VAL A 861 -11.93 6.84 36.51
CA VAL A 861 -11.29 5.72 35.81
C VAL A 861 -12.24 4.52 35.74
N PHE A 862 -12.94 4.17 36.82
CA PHE A 862 -13.93 3.09 36.78
C PHE A 862 -15.10 3.41 35.83
N GLU A 863 -15.52 4.67 35.73
CA GLU A 863 -16.49 5.12 34.73
C GLU A 863 -15.96 5.05 33.28
N GLU A 864 -14.70 5.41 33.04
CA GLU A 864 -14.04 5.29 31.73
C GLU A 864 -14.00 3.81 31.27
N ILE A 865 -13.55 2.93 32.16
CA ILE A 865 -13.51 1.47 31.95
C ILE A 865 -14.92 0.95 31.63
N GLY A 866 -15.91 1.32 32.46
CA GLY A 866 -17.31 0.94 32.27
C GLY A 866 -17.94 1.47 30.98
N ARG A 867 -17.46 2.59 30.44
CA ARG A 867 -17.90 3.12 29.15
C ARG A 867 -17.32 2.31 27.99
N ARG A 868 -16.00 2.04 28.01
CA ARG A 868 -15.28 1.34 26.93
C ARG A 868 -15.61 -0.15 26.82
N LEU A 869 -15.95 -0.80 27.93
CA LEU A 869 -16.43 -2.19 27.89
C LEU A 869 -17.73 -2.37 27.07
N LYS A 870 -18.49 -1.30 26.81
CA LYS A 870 -19.64 -1.36 25.90
C LYS A 870 -19.23 -1.62 24.44
N ASP A 871 -18.04 -1.18 24.04
CA ASP A 871 -17.52 -1.32 22.67
C ASP A 871 -16.71 -2.62 22.50
N ILE A 872 -15.86 -2.97 23.47
CA ILE A 872 -14.90 -4.10 23.36
C ILE A 872 -15.16 -5.28 24.29
N GLY A 873 -16.10 -5.18 25.24
CA GLY A 873 -16.21 -6.10 26.38
C GLY A 873 -16.42 -7.57 26.00
N HIS A 874 -17.18 -7.86 24.94
CA HIS A 874 -17.35 -9.22 24.41
C HIS A 874 -16.04 -9.92 23.98
N GLN A 875 -14.96 -9.17 23.73
CA GLN A 875 -13.62 -9.71 23.47
C GLN A 875 -12.82 -9.87 24.78
N VAL A 876 -12.96 -8.91 25.70
CA VAL A 876 -12.29 -8.89 27.01
C VAL A 876 -12.78 -10.04 27.89
N VAL A 877 -14.10 -10.23 28.05
CA VAL A 877 -14.72 -11.31 28.86
C VAL A 877 -14.18 -12.68 28.46
N LYS A 878 -14.10 -12.98 27.15
CA LYS A 878 -13.59 -14.26 26.63
C LYS A 878 -12.13 -14.54 27.00
N THR A 879 -11.35 -13.49 27.27
CA THR A 879 -9.90 -13.58 27.52
C THR A 879 -9.58 -13.57 29.02
N VAL A 880 -10.31 -12.76 29.80
CA VAL A 880 -10.10 -12.62 31.24
C VAL A 880 -10.87 -13.71 32.02
N ASN A 881 -12.19 -13.78 31.81
CA ASN A 881 -13.15 -14.70 32.44
C ASN A 881 -13.10 -14.67 33.98
N ALA A 882 -13.22 -13.48 34.57
CA ALA A 882 -13.11 -13.28 36.03
C ALA A 882 -13.78 -11.97 36.52
N VAL A 883 -14.17 -11.94 37.79
CA VAL A 883 -14.69 -10.75 38.49
C VAL A 883 -13.63 -10.17 39.42
N PHE A 884 -13.39 -8.86 39.34
CA PHE A 884 -12.44 -8.13 40.18
C PHE A 884 -13.17 -7.12 41.05
N GLU A 885 -12.98 -7.21 42.36
CA GLU A 885 -13.46 -6.23 43.32
C GLU A 885 -12.30 -5.33 43.75
N TRP A 886 -12.55 -4.04 43.86
CA TRP A 886 -11.57 -3.01 44.19
C TRP A 886 -12.03 -2.22 45.41
N HIS A 887 -11.20 -2.13 46.43
CA HIS A 887 -11.42 -1.34 47.64
C HIS A 887 -10.45 -0.17 47.60
N ILE A 888 -10.95 1.01 47.23
CA ILE A 888 -10.15 2.23 47.20
C ILE A 888 -10.17 2.85 48.59
N THR A 889 -8.99 3.15 49.14
CA THR A 889 -8.86 3.72 50.49
C THR A 889 -8.47 5.20 50.49
N GLU A 890 -8.99 5.92 51.47
CA GLU A 890 -8.60 7.30 51.80
C GLU A 890 -8.45 7.40 53.32
N GLY A 891 -7.39 8.08 53.79
CA GLY A 891 -7.05 8.12 55.23
C GLY A 891 -6.80 6.76 55.90
N GLY A 892 -6.68 5.67 55.13
CA GLY A 892 -6.58 4.29 55.62
C GLY A 892 -7.90 3.52 55.70
N ASN A 893 -9.05 4.16 55.53
CA ASN A 893 -10.37 3.53 55.48
C ASN A 893 -10.81 3.28 54.04
N THR A 894 -11.63 2.26 53.77
CA THR A 894 -12.23 2.06 52.44
C THR A 894 -13.25 3.17 52.17
N ALA A 895 -12.96 4.03 51.20
CA ALA A 895 -13.78 5.16 50.81
C ALA A 895 -14.72 4.82 49.64
N ALA A 896 -14.33 3.87 48.77
CA ALA A 896 -15.23 3.28 47.78
C ALA A 896 -14.92 1.80 47.51
N THR A 897 -15.97 1.05 47.13
CA THR A 897 -15.86 -0.28 46.54
C THR A 897 -16.35 -0.24 45.11
N TRP A 898 -15.62 -0.87 44.18
CA TRP A 898 -15.97 -0.99 42.77
C TRP A 898 -15.81 -2.44 42.31
N THR A 899 -16.65 -2.88 41.38
CA THR A 899 -16.54 -4.20 40.76
C THR A 899 -16.41 -4.07 39.24
N ILE A 900 -15.41 -4.76 38.68
CA ILE A 900 -15.26 -4.99 37.24
C ILE A 900 -15.60 -6.48 37.00
N ASP A 901 -16.77 -6.75 36.44
CA ASP A 901 -17.16 -8.09 36.01
C ASP A 901 -16.69 -8.31 34.56
N LEU A 902 -15.71 -9.19 34.36
CA LEU A 902 -15.22 -9.65 33.05
C LEU A 902 -15.47 -11.16 32.88
N LYS A 903 -16.59 -11.64 33.44
CA LYS A 903 -17.01 -13.05 33.49
C LYS A 903 -18.41 -13.24 32.90
N ASN A 904 -19.31 -12.29 33.14
CA ASN A 904 -20.72 -12.34 32.78
C ASN A 904 -21.07 -11.37 31.63
N GLY A 905 -22.03 -11.77 30.77
CA GLY A 905 -22.61 -10.92 29.73
C GLY A 905 -21.60 -10.36 28.72
N SER A 906 -21.66 -9.04 28.51
CA SER A 906 -20.66 -8.27 27.75
C SER A 906 -19.48 -7.79 28.61
N GLY A 907 -19.53 -8.02 29.92
CA GLY A 907 -18.70 -7.35 30.92
C GLY A 907 -19.30 -6.00 31.34
N GLU A 908 -19.14 -5.65 32.62
CA GLU A 908 -19.68 -4.43 33.23
C GLU A 908 -18.75 -3.88 34.32
N VAL A 909 -18.86 -2.58 34.61
CA VAL A 909 -18.33 -1.96 35.84
C VAL A 909 -19.49 -1.35 36.61
N TYR A 910 -19.49 -1.55 37.92
CA TYR A 910 -20.44 -0.91 38.83
C TYR A 910 -19.80 -0.59 40.18
N GLN A 911 -20.30 0.45 40.84
CA GLN A 911 -19.95 0.76 42.23
C GLN A 911 -20.65 -0.23 43.17
N GLY A 912 -19.98 -0.59 44.26
CA GLY A 912 -20.40 -1.61 45.22
C GLY A 912 -19.64 -2.93 45.11
N PRO A 913 -19.82 -3.82 46.10
CA PRO A 913 -19.19 -5.14 46.13
C PRO A 913 -19.76 -6.05 45.04
N ALA A 914 -19.05 -7.13 44.74
CA ALA A 914 -19.44 -8.03 43.66
C ALA A 914 -20.81 -8.68 43.92
N ARG A 915 -21.65 -8.77 42.88
CA ARG A 915 -22.97 -9.45 42.90
C ARG A 915 -22.90 -10.97 43.14
N GLY A 916 -21.71 -11.49 43.40
CA GLY A 916 -21.37 -12.89 43.66
C GLY A 916 -19.94 -12.97 44.19
N SER A 917 -19.27 -14.12 44.09
CA SER A 917 -17.87 -14.23 44.51
C SER A 917 -16.91 -13.51 43.55
N ALA A 918 -16.19 -12.50 44.02
CA ALA A 918 -15.05 -11.94 43.31
C ALA A 918 -13.92 -12.99 43.18
N ASP A 919 -13.35 -13.15 41.98
CA ASP A 919 -12.18 -14.01 41.76
C ASP A 919 -10.89 -13.38 42.30
N THR A 920 -10.85 -12.06 42.44
CA THR A 920 -9.77 -11.33 43.14
C THR A 920 -10.32 -10.02 43.74
N THR A 921 -9.96 -9.72 44.99
CA THR A 921 -10.16 -8.41 45.63
C THR A 921 -8.81 -7.68 45.70
N LEU A 922 -8.79 -6.40 45.32
CA LEU A 922 -7.61 -5.53 45.29
C LEU A 922 -7.85 -4.31 46.19
N THR A 923 -6.90 -3.96 47.06
CA THR A 923 -7.04 -2.86 48.03
C THR A 923 -5.82 -1.95 48.00
N LEU A 924 -6.02 -0.66 47.76
CA LEU A 924 -4.97 0.37 47.66
C LEU A 924 -5.59 1.76 47.85
N SER A 925 -4.77 2.78 48.14
CA SER A 925 -5.28 4.15 48.25
C SER A 925 -5.58 4.76 46.88
N ASP A 926 -6.47 5.77 46.85
CA ASP A 926 -6.84 6.50 45.63
C ASP A 926 -5.60 7.07 44.91
N GLU A 927 -4.68 7.69 45.66
CA GLU A 927 -3.38 8.15 45.18
C GLU A 927 -2.56 7.04 44.51
N HIS A 928 -2.36 5.91 45.17
CA HIS A 928 -1.60 4.78 44.61
C HIS A 928 -2.31 4.13 43.41
N PHE A 929 -3.64 4.13 43.38
CA PHE A 929 -4.41 3.69 42.21
C PHE A 929 -4.14 4.61 41.02
N MET A 930 -4.15 5.92 41.22
CA MET A 930 -3.81 6.89 40.17
C MET A 930 -2.33 6.80 39.76
N GLU A 931 -1.39 6.54 40.67
CA GLU A 931 0.01 6.24 40.30
C GLU A 931 0.11 5.00 39.41
N VAL A 932 -0.66 3.94 39.71
CA VAL A 932 -0.71 2.69 38.93
C VAL A 932 -1.31 2.91 37.55
N VAL A 933 -2.46 3.58 37.45
CA VAL A 933 -3.16 3.88 36.19
C VAL A 933 -2.34 4.82 35.30
N GLN A 934 -1.62 5.77 35.88
CA GLN A 934 -0.69 6.66 35.17
C GLN A 934 0.66 6.01 34.82
N GLY A 935 0.88 4.74 35.20
CA GLY A 935 2.13 4.01 34.94
C GLY A 935 3.35 4.49 35.76
N LYS A 936 3.14 5.37 36.75
CA LYS A 936 4.18 5.89 37.66
C LYS A 936 4.60 4.84 38.69
N LEU A 937 3.66 4.03 39.15
CA LEU A 937 3.89 2.91 40.07
C LEU A 937 3.59 1.59 39.35
N ASP A 938 4.57 0.68 39.30
CA ASP A 938 4.33 -0.67 38.77
C ASP A 938 3.48 -1.50 39.76
N PRO A 939 2.42 -2.20 39.30
CA PRO A 939 1.55 -3.02 40.17
C PRO A 939 2.26 -4.11 40.98
N GLN A 940 3.33 -4.72 40.45
CA GLN A 940 4.06 -5.76 41.19
C GLN A 940 4.90 -5.11 42.30
N LYS A 941 5.54 -3.96 42.02
CA LYS A 941 6.21 -3.15 43.04
C LYS A 941 5.22 -2.62 44.09
N ALA A 942 4.02 -2.21 43.70
CA ALA A 942 2.96 -1.80 44.62
C ALA A 942 2.57 -2.95 45.56
N PHE A 943 2.44 -4.17 45.02
CA PHE A 943 2.12 -5.37 45.80
C PHE A 943 3.23 -5.76 46.78
N PHE A 944 4.47 -5.88 46.32
CA PHE A 944 5.61 -6.24 47.18
C PHE A 944 5.99 -5.18 48.22
N SER A 945 5.63 -3.91 48.00
CA SER A 945 5.77 -2.83 49.00
C SER A 945 4.55 -2.68 49.93
N GLY A 946 3.50 -3.49 49.77
CA GLY A 946 2.28 -3.42 50.58
C GLY A 946 1.37 -2.21 50.28
N LYS A 947 1.74 -1.34 49.33
CA LYS A 947 0.91 -0.23 48.82
C LYS A 947 -0.37 -0.73 48.14
N LEU A 948 -0.29 -1.91 47.50
CA LEU A 948 -1.42 -2.67 46.96
C LEU A 948 -1.50 -4.00 47.71
N LYS A 949 -2.69 -4.39 48.16
CA LYS A 949 -2.99 -5.71 48.74
C LYS A 949 -3.91 -6.46 47.77
N ALA A 950 -3.68 -7.75 47.61
CA ALA A 950 -4.49 -8.62 46.74
C ALA A 950 -4.90 -9.89 47.48
N LYS A 951 -6.16 -10.30 47.32
CA LYS A 951 -6.75 -11.49 47.95
C LYS A 951 -7.56 -12.27 46.91
N GLY A 952 -7.57 -13.60 47.00
CA GLY A 952 -8.15 -14.47 45.98
C GLY A 952 -7.11 -14.95 44.96
N ASN A 953 -7.51 -15.14 43.70
CA ASN A 953 -6.65 -15.71 42.67
C ASN A 953 -5.70 -14.66 42.04
N ILE A 954 -4.64 -14.30 42.77
CA ILE A 954 -3.69 -13.24 42.38
C ILE A 954 -3.13 -13.43 40.95
N MET A 955 -2.94 -14.67 40.48
CA MET A 955 -2.48 -14.95 39.11
C MET A 955 -3.45 -14.44 38.01
N VAL A 956 -4.74 -14.34 38.31
CA VAL A 956 -5.75 -13.82 37.37
C VAL A 956 -5.66 -12.28 37.24
N SER A 957 -5.20 -11.56 38.27
CA SER A 957 -4.92 -10.11 38.17
C SER A 957 -3.86 -9.76 37.13
N GLN A 958 -2.93 -10.69 36.83
CA GLN A 958 -1.93 -10.50 35.77
C GLN A 958 -2.55 -10.47 34.37
N LYS A 959 -3.68 -11.17 34.15
CA LYS A 959 -4.44 -11.07 32.89
C LYS A 959 -5.04 -9.68 32.73
N LEU A 960 -5.59 -9.12 33.82
CA LEU A 960 -6.13 -7.78 33.83
C LEU A 960 -5.02 -6.75 33.55
N GLN A 961 -3.86 -6.86 34.20
CA GLN A 961 -2.70 -6.01 33.91
C GLN A 961 -2.25 -6.12 32.43
N LYS A 962 -2.26 -7.34 31.86
CA LYS A 962 -1.91 -7.50 30.44
C LYS A 962 -2.93 -6.81 29.52
N ILE A 963 -4.22 -6.98 29.73
CA ILE A 963 -5.23 -6.32 28.88
C ILE A 963 -5.26 -4.80 29.10
N LEU A 964 -5.04 -4.31 30.32
CA LEU A 964 -4.82 -2.87 30.57
C LEU A 964 -3.52 -2.32 29.96
N LYS A 965 -2.61 -3.18 29.46
CA LYS A 965 -1.44 -2.80 28.64
C LYS A 965 -1.69 -2.95 27.14
N ASP A 966 -2.30 -4.05 26.71
CA ASP A 966 -2.63 -4.32 25.30
C ASP A 966 -3.72 -3.33 24.78
N TYR A 967 -4.54 -2.79 25.68
CA TYR A 967 -5.58 -1.79 25.42
C TYR A 967 -5.36 -0.51 26.26
N ALA A 968 -4.10 -0.03 26.37
CA ALA A 968 -3.62 0.98 27.34
C ALA A 968 -4.19 2.41 27.25
N LYS A 969 -5.50 2.54 27.50
CA LYS A 969 -6.23 3.58 28.22
C LYS A 969 -7.67 3.05 28.26
N LEU A 970 -7.88 2.01 29.08
CA LEU A 970 -9.22 1.54 29.45
C LEU A 970 -9.71 2.41 30.61
#